data_AF-A0A6L3A0H9-F1
#
_entry.id   AF-A0A6L3A0H9-F1
#
_cell.length_a   1.000
_cell.length_b   1.000
_cell.length_c   1.000
_cell.angle_alpha   90.00
_cell.angle_beta   90.00
_cell.angle_gamma   90.00
#
_symmetry.space_group_name_H-M   'P 1'
#
loop_
_entity.id
_entity.type
_entity.pdbx_description
1 polymer ?
#
loop_
_entity_poly.entity_id
_entity_poly.type
_entity_poly.pdbx_seq_one_letter_code
_entity_poly.pdbx_strand_id
1 'polypeptide(L)'
;MVEMSFKRIAMLGVMLGVALATATVARADRMTYEGHKWVRIDLTDPADWDRFMTLTGESWTSLACDPPSSADHLDVEVSPAEAAQLDGWGFEYEVVVDNLGPLVANNYEQGAATAFFDDYRTLDQINAQVDSYATTFPDLVTVQTIGNSLEGRAIRVMRLTSQGGPPNKPMIFYHGGQHAREWVNVPVPMYLADWLLTNYGINEQATRLLDNAEWAIVPVMNPDGYVYTWTNDRMWRKNRRGGYGVDLNRNWGYQWGGEGSSGNQDSETYRGPSPFSEPETQVMRNFVLNNARIRAYMDYHSYSQLVMYPWGYTSQACPDDAEFDELTTTMSDLIRGVHGRNYVHGPIYTTIYPASGVSVDWVYGANLGQRKILALTIELRDTGQYGFLLPREQILPTCEENLPAALFHGEWISRALIVEVVNPPELAAPGQSVTIEASVEEAGDTFSGDISLYYRFGTSGNFTPVGMSPANGRYRGTIPGGECGRTVQYYVTATSDGGVDVSDPLNAPDETHSYDIYTETVAFSDNFQTDQGWTVQNVDLADGAWQRGVPAGDGSRGDPTTDSDGSGSCYLTANRSGNSDVDGGPTHLISPTLDLSDGADYVVSYARWFSNDDRDQDRLTVAVSNNNGTSWTTLESVAHTGAWVQASFRVADYVTPTATVRLRFSAVDNPNDSVTEAAIDAVQVRALECDGGGGGDIPCADVKKLGGRCRSNGQIKAKVVLLNESHDGKTVVIAIDGTPYDVTVSGRRAKLSVCCFSGAHTVTLEEPAGCVGPRQVTCP
;
A
#
# COMPACT_ATOMS: atom_id res chain seq x y z
N MET A 1 59.89 7.04 -28.10
CA MET A 1 60.79 6.13 -28.84
C MET A 1 60.76 4.81 -28.11
N VAL A 2 60.10 3.78 -28.67
CA VAL A 2 60.75 2.54 -29.20
C VAL A 2 61.10 1.58 -28.05
N GLU A 3 60.76 0.29 -27.97
CA GLU A 3 60.03 -0.69 -28.78
C GLU A 3 59.88 -1.99 -27.94
N MET A 4 58.75 -2.70 -28.13
CA MET A 4 58.58 -4.16 -28.38
C MET A 4 59.30 -5.31 -27.58
N SER A 5 58.45 -6.23 -27.09
CA SER A 5 58.32 -7.66 -27.52
C SER A 5 59.02 -8.83 -26.78
N PHE A 6 58.18 -9.67 -26.14
CA PHE A 6 58.00 -11.14 -26.28
C PHE A 6 59.18 -12.09 -26.58
N LYS A 7 59.42 -13.11 -25.70
CA LYS A 7 59.10 -14.57 -25.88
C LYS A 7 59.88 -15.52 -24.95
N ARG A 8 59.11 -16.40 -24.29
CA ARG A 8 59.25 -17.87 -24.04
C ARG A 8 60.63 -18.49 -23.77
N ILE A 9 60.74 -19.17 -22.63
CA ILE A 9 61.47 -20.45 -22.49
C ILE A 9 60.59 -21.45 -21.74
N ALA A 10 60.39 -22.62 -22.34
CA ALA A 10 59.78 -23.80 -21.73
C ALA A 10 60.88 -24.66 -21.10
N MET A 11 60.62 -25.27 -19.94
CA MET A 11 61.35 -26.46 -19.50
C MET A 11 60.43 -27.41 -18.74
N LEU A 12 60.50 -28.66 -19.15
CA LEU A 12 59.64 -29.79 -18.79
C LEU A 12 60.28 -30.59 -17.66
N GLY A 13 59.48 -30.94 -16.64
CA GLY A 13 59.42 -32.28 -16.07
C GLY A 13 60.49 -32.74 -15.06
N VAL A 14 60.10 -32.74 -13.77
CA VAL A 14 60.37 -33.86 -12.84
C VAL A 14 59.10 -34.07 -12.00
N MET A 15 58.37 -35.15 -12.26
CA MET A 15 57.29 -35.62 -11.39
C MET A 15 57.91 -36.32 -10.18
N LEU A 16 57.66 -35.79 -8.98
CA LEU A 16 57.82 -36.52 -7.73
C LEU A 16 56.41 -36.82 -7.20
N GLY A 17 55.97 -38.07 -7.36
CA GLY A 17 54.70 -38.54 -6.86
C GLY A 17 54.72 -38.64 -5.34
N VAL A 18 54.11 -37.66 -4.66
CA VAL A 18 53.65 -37.81 -3.28
C VAL A 18 52.23 -38.36 -3.37
N ALA A 19 52.07 -39.64 -3.05
CA ALA A 19 50.76 -40.24 -2.83
C ALA A 19 50.14 -39.59 -1.58
N LEU A 20 49.31 -38.56 -1.77
CA LEU A 20 48.33 -38.19 -0.75
C LEU A 20 47.33 -39.33 -0.68
N ALA A 21 47.38 -40.09 0.42
CA ALA A 21 46.27 -40.93 0.82
C ALA A 21 45.08 -40.00 1.10
N THR A 22 44.22 -39.81 0.09
CA THR A 22 42.88 -39.27 0.28
C THR A 22 42.15 -40.28 1.15
N ALA A 23 42.02 -39.99 2.45
CA ALA A 23 40.98 -40.60 3.25
C ALA A 23 39.66 -40.15 2.63
N THR A 24 39.08 -40.99 1.78
CA THR A 24 37.69 -40.90 1.39
C THR A 24 36.88 -41.13 2.66
N VAL A 25 36.58 -40.06 3.38
CA VAL A 25 35.43 -40.06 4.28
C VAL A 25 34.25 -40.34 3.36
N ALA A 26 33.63 -41.51 3.53
CA ALA A 26 32.37 -41.79 2.88
C ALA A 26 31.41 -40.65 3.25
N ARG A 27 31.12 -39.74 2.31
CA ARG A 27 29.96 -38.87 2.44
C ARG A 27 28.77 -39.82 2.53
N ALA A 28 27.97 -39.70 3.59
CA ALA A 28 26.64 -40.27 3.54
C ALA A 28 25.96 -39.70 2.28
N ASP A 29 25.38 -40.56 1.45
CA ASP A 29 24.67 -40.09 0.27
C ASP A 29 23.55 -39.14 0.72
N ARG A 30 23.45 -37.98 0.06
CA ARG A 30 22.39 -37.00 0.31
C ARG A 30 21.02 -37.69 0.17
N MET A 31 20.05 -37.29 0.98
CA MET A 31 18.67 -37.70 0.78
C MET A 31 18.21 -37.30 -0.63
N THR A 32 17.82 -38.30 -1.42
CA THR A 32 17.44 -38.12 -2.83
C THR A 32 15.98 -37.76 -3.00
N TYR A 33 15.14 -38.04 -2.01
CA TYR A 33 13.67 -37.97 -2.10
C TYR A 33 13.07 -38.85 -3.20
N GLU A 34 13.82 -39.86 -3.67
CA GLU A 34 13.33 -40.76 -4.71
C GLU A 34 12.14 -41.59 -4.20
N GLY A 35 10.99 -41.44 -4.84
CA GLY A 35 9.73 -42.09 -4.45
C GLY A 35 9.04 -41.47 -3.24
N HIS A 36 9.58 -40.39 -2.66
CA HIS A 36 8.86 -39.58 -1.68
C HIS A 36 7.78 -38.76 -2.39
N LYS A 37 6.65 -38.55 -1.75
CA LYS A 37 5.48 -37.88 -2.31
C LYS A 37 5.23 -36.55 -1.61
N TRP A 38 4.72 -35.58 -2.36
CA TRP A 38 3.98 -34.46 -1.78
C TRP A 38 2.52 -34.86 -1.71
N VAL A 39 1.97 -34.91 -0.51
CA VAL A 39 0.56 -35.21 -0.25
C VAL A 39 -0.10 -34.01 0.40
N ARG A 40 -1.24 -33.60 -0.14
CA ARG A 40 -2.16 -32.64 0.45
C ARG A 40 -3.22 -33.40 1.21
N ILE A 41 -3.26 -33.26 2.53
CA ILE A 41 -4.20 -33.94 3.42
C ILE A 41 -5.30 -32.95 3.77
N ASP A 42 -6.55 -33.30 3.52
CA ASP A 42 -7.69 -32.44 3.86
C ASP A 42 -7.97 -32.52 5.37
N LEU A 43 -8.17 -31.35 6.00
CA LEU A 43 -8.38 -31.16 7.44
C LEU A 43 -9.76 -30.53 7.71
N THR A 44 -10.81 -31.11 7.12
CA THR A 44 -12.17 -30.55 7.17
C THR A 44 -12.88 -30.70 8.52
N ASP A 45 -12.45 -31.61 9.39
CA ASP A 45 -12.94 -31.74 10.77
C ASP A 45 -12.02 -30.97 11.73
N PRO A 46 -12.52 -30.13 12.65
CA PRO A 46 -11.69 -29.47 13.66
C PRO A 46 -10.83 -30.43 14.52
N ALA A 47 -11.18 -31.72 14.60
CA ALA A 47 -10.40 -32.75 15.28
C ALA A 47 -9.33 -33.42 14.40
N ASP A 48 -9.34 -33.19 13.07
CA ASP A 48 -8.40 -33.81 12.13
C ASP A 48 -6.95 -33.41 12.45
N TRP A 49 -6.73 -32.17 12.87
CA TRP A 49 -5.40 -31.71 13.26
C TRP A 49 -4.83 -32.51 14.44
N ASP A 50 -5.61 -32.62 15.53
CA ASP A 50 -5.21 -33.39 16.71
C ASP A 50 -5.00 -34.87 16.38
N ARG A 51 -5.83 -35.43 15.47
CA ARG A 51 -5.67 -36.79 14.96
C ARG A 51 -4.36 -36.94 14.19
N PHE A 52 -4.05 -36.01 13.30
CA PHE A 52 -2.84 -36.04 12.47
C PHE A 52 -1.57 -35.91 13.34
N MET A 53 -1.57 -34.99 14.31
CA MET A 53 -0.48 -34.86 15.28
C MET A 53 -0.29 -36.11 16.13
N THR A 54 -1.38 -36.71 16.61
CA THR A 54 -1.32 -37.95 17.39
C THR A 54 -0.78 -39.11 16.56
N LEU A 55 -1.21 -39.22 15.31
CA LEU A 55 -0.83 -40.30 14.40
C LEU A 55 0.65 -40.23 14.00
N THR A 56 1.16 -39.03 13.71
CA THR A 56 2.56 -38.79 13.31
C THR A 56 3.51 -38.62 14.49
N GLY A 57 2.99 -38.42 15.71
CA GLY A 57 3.81 -38.07 16.88
C GLY A 57 4.52 -36.72 16.72
N GLU A 58 3.94 -35.81 15.91
CA GLU A 58 4.56 -34.56 15.42
C GLU A 58 5.83 -34.74 14.57
N SER A 59 6.18 -35.96 14.17
CA SER A 59 7.34 -36.24 13.31
C SER A 59 6.92 -36.27 11.84
N TRP A 60 6.85 -35.10 11.22
CA TRP A 60 6.50 -34.94 9.80
C TRP A 60 7.20 -33.72 9.20
N THR A 61 7.38 -33.70 7.88
CA THR A 61 8.01 -32.59 7.17
C THR A 61 6.95 -31.81 6.40
N SER A 62 6.73 -30.55 6.78
CA SER A 62 5.87 -29.65 6.00
C SER A 62 6.52 -29.28 4.68
N LEU A 63 5.76 -29.39 3.60
CA LEU A 63 6.11 -28.84 2.29
C LEU A 63 5.47 -27.47 2.04
N ALA A 64 4.54 -27.05 2.92
CA ALA A 64 3.95 -25.71 2.92
C ALA A 64 4.19 -24.87 4.16
N CYS A 65 3.89 -23.58 4.04
CA CYS A 65 3.92 -22.63 5.14
C CYS A 65 2.65 -22.63 5.98
N ASP A 66 1.56 -23.25 5.52
CA ASP A 66 0.29 -23.28 6.24
C ASP A 66 0.37 -24.20 7.47
N PRO A 67 -0.07 -23.71 8.64
CA PRO A 67 -0.36 -24.53 9.77
C PRO A 67 -1.87 -24.66 9.93
N PRO A 68 -2.27 -25.63 10.71
CA PRO A 68 -3.27 -26.58 10.24
C PRO A 68 -4.47 -26.66 11.18
N SER A 69 -4.62 -25.65 12.03
CA SER A 69 -5.84 -25.41 12.80
C SER A 69 -6.83 -24.52 12.06
N SER A 70 -6.42 -23.84 10.98
CA SER A 70 -7.27 -22.94 10.18
C SER A 70 -7.19 -23.16 8.66
N ALA A 71 -6.28 -24.01 8.19
CA ALA A 71 -6.21 -24.39 6.79
C ALA A 71 -7.09 -25.62 6.53
N ASP A 72 -7.90 -25.59 5.47
CA ASP A 72 -8.71 -26.74 5.05
C ASP A 72 -7.88 -27.96 4.63
N HIS A 73 -6.55 -27.79 4.48
CA HIS A 73 -5.63 -28.84 4.10
C HIS A 73 -4.21 -28.61 4.65
N LEU A 74 -3.38 -29.67 4.58
CA LEU A 74 -1.97 -29.68 4.97
C LEU A 74 -1.11 -30.36 3.90
N ASP A 75 -0.07 -29.68 3.43
CA ASP A 75 0.89 -30.21 2.47
C ASP A 75 2.11 -30.82 3.17
N VAL A 76 2.23 -32.15 3.11
CA VAL A 76 3.28 -32.92 3.77
C VAL A 76 4.10 -33.75 2.80
N GLU A 77 5.37 -33.92 3.14
CA GLU A 77 6.21 -34.94 2.53
C GLU A 77 5.88 -36.30 3.14
N VAL A 78 5.68 -37.30 2.27
CA VAL A 78 5.36 -38.67 2.65
C VAL A 78 6.38 -39.62 2.03
N SER A 79 7.11 -40.34 2.87
CA SER A 79 8.10 -41.33 2.42
C SER A 79 7.43 -42.54 1.75
N PRO A 80 8.17 -43.36 0.98
CA PRO A 80 7.63 -44.59 0.40
C PRO A 80 7.01 -45.56 1.43
N ALA A 81 7.52 -45.55 2.67
CA ALA A 81 7.01 -46.41 3.75
C ALA A 81 5.70 -45.88 4.37
N GLU A 82 5.56 -44.56 4.46
CA GLU A 82 4.34 -43.90 4.93
C GLU A 82 3.26 -43.91 3.86
N ALA A 83 3.62 -43.75 2.58
CA ALA A 83 2.70 -43.82 1.46
C ALA A 83 1.96 -45.17 1.40
N ALA A 84 2.59 -46.26 1.86
CA ALA A 84 1.96 -47.58 1.97
C ALA A 84 0.91 -47.68 3.09
N GLN A 85 0.88 -46.69 4.00
CA GLN A 85 -0.02 -46.63 5.16
C GLN A 85 -1.04 -45.49 5.06
N LEU A 86 -0.91 -44.62 4.06
CA LEU A 86 -1.66 -43.37 3.91
C LEU A 86 -3.19 -43.58 3.92
N ASP A 87 -3.69 -44.58 3.19
CA ASP A 87 -5.12 -44.97 3.21
C ASP A 87 -5.60 -45.39 4.61
N GLY A 88 -4.69 -45.94 5.43
CA GLY A 88 -4.98 -46.35 6.81
C GLY A 88 -4.98 -45.19 7.80
N TRP A 89 -4.53 -43.99 7.42
CA TRP A 89 -4.56 -42.81 8.27
C TRP A 89 -5.98 -42.22 8.39
N GLY A 90 -6.86 -42.51 7.42
CA GLY A 90 -8.27 -42.16 7.47
C GLY A 90 -8.59 -40.69 7.14
N PHE A 91 -7.69 -40.00 6.45
CA PHE A 91 -7.92 -38.66 5.90
C PHE A 91 -8.25 -38.74 4.40
N GLU A 92 -9.03 -37.77 3.90
CA GLU A 92 -9.05 -37.49 2.46
C GLU A 92 -7.75 -36.79 2.06
N TYR A 93 -7.21 -37.13 0.90
CA TYR A 93 -5.93 -36.57 0.45
C TYR A 93 -5.78 -36.56 -1.08
N GLU A 94 -4.95 -35.65 -1.56
CA GLU A 94 -4.46 -35.57 -2.94
C GLU A 94 -2.94 -35.80 -2.99
N VAL A 95 -2.49 -36.61 -3.96
CA VAL A 95 -1.06 -36.70 -4.29
C VAL A 95 -0.70 -35.58 -5.28
N VAL A 96 -0.16 -34.49 -4.76
CA VAL A 96 0.25 -33.31 -5.55
C VAL A 96 1.47 -33.63 -6.42
N VAL A 97 2.45 -34.34 -5.84
CA VAL A 97 3.66 -34.79 -6.54
C VAL A 97 3.95 -36.24 -6.18
N ASP A 98 3.92 -37.13 -7.19
CA ASP A 98 4.11 -38.57 -7.00
C ASP A 98 5.58 -38.98 -6.77
N ASN A 99 6.53 -38.13 -7.17
CA ASN A 99 7.96 -38.34 -6.92
C ASN A 99 8.68 -36.99 -6.78
N LEU A 100 9.08 -36.65 -5.55
CA LEU A 100 9.81 -35.43 -5.22
C LEU A 100 11.27 -35.46 -5.70
N GLY A 101 11.84 -36.65 -5.92
CA GLY A 101 13.25 -36.82 -6.26
C GLY A 101 13.74 -35.94 -7.42
N PRO A 102 13.07 -35.93 -8.58
CA PRO A 102 13.43 -35.04 -9.70
C PRO A 102 13.36 -33.54 -9.38
N LEU A 103 12.35 -33.08 -8.62
CA LEU A 103 12.24 -31.67 -8.23
C LEU A 103 13.38 -31.27 -7.30
N VAL A 104 13.66 -32.13 -6.32
CA VAL A 104 14.76 -31.96 -5.37
C VAL A 104 16.11 -32.09 -6.07
N ALA A 105 16.27 -32.90 -7.12
CA ALA A 105 17.51 -32.98 -7.90
C ALA A 105 17.73 -31.70 -8.72
N ASN A 106 16.70 -31.22 -9.41
CA ASN A 106 16.74 -30.00 -10.23
C ASN A 106 17.16 -28.77 -9.43
N ASN A 107 16.74 -28.67 -8.16
CA ASN A 107 17.10 -27.53 -7.30
C ASN A 107 18.59 -27.44 -6.96
N TYR A 108 19.38 -28.51 -7.13
CA TYR A 108 20.84 -28.50 -6.90
C TYR A 108 21.66 -28.33 -8.17
N GLU A 109 21.05 -28.40 -9.34
CA GLU A 109 21.77 -28.23 -10.60
C GLU A 109 22.27 -26.79 -10.71
N GLN A 110 23.58 -26.57 -10.55
CA GLN A 110 24.18 -25.26 -10.82
C GLN A 110 24.38 -25.04 -12.32
N GLY A 111 24.07 -23.84 -12.81
CA GLY A 111 24.28 -23.45 -14.21
C GLY A 111 25.75 -23.36 -14.63
N ALA A 112 26.05 -23.47 -15.93
CA ALA A 112 27.41 -23.57 -16.46
C ALA A 112 28.27 -22.27 -16.36
N ALA A 113 27.63 -21.10 -16.23
CA ALA A 113 28.23 -19.81 -15.85
C ALA A 113 27.10 -18.81 -15.55
N THR A 114 26.95 -18.39 -14.29
CA THR A 114 25.84 -17.53 -13.85
C THR A 114 26.32 -16.43 -12.90
N ALA A 115 25.84 -15.20 -13.10
CA ALA A 115 25.98 -14.10 -12.16
C ALA A 115 25.41 -14.48 -10.79
N PHE A 116 25.85 -13.82 -9.71
CA PHE A 116 25.55 -14.24 -8.34
C PHE A 116 24.06 -14.57 -8.12
N PHE A 117 23.15 -13.77 -8.69
CA PHE A 117 21.70 -13.89 -8.53
C PHE A 117 20.97 -14.81 -9.53
N ASP A 118 21.65 -15.44 -10.49
CA ASP A 118 20.96 -16.38 -11.41
C ASP A 118 20.90 -17.82 -10.85
N ASP A 119 21.45 -18.07 -9.66
CA ASP A 119 21.48 -19.41 -9.07
C ASP A 119 21.58 -19.37 -7.54
N TYR A 120 21.17 -20.47 -6.90
CA TYR A 120 21.37 -20.68 -5.47
C TYR A 120 22.85 -20.90 -5.14
N ARG A 121 23.27 -20.39 -3.99
CA ARG A 121 24.68 -20.29 -3.62
C ARG A 121 24.99 -21.07 -2.36
N THR A 122 26.09 -21.82 -2.35
CA THR A 122 26.56 -22.45 -1.12
C THR A 122 27.00 -21.39 -0.11
N LEU A 123 27.08 -21.74 1.17
CA LEU A 123 27.54 -20.83 2.22
C LEU A 123 28.92 -20.21 1.89
N ASP A 124 29.83 -20.99 1.31
CA ASP A 124 31.15 -20.49 0.90
C ASP A 124 31.06 -19.46 -0.23
N GLN A 125 30.17 -19.67 -1.20
CA GLN A 125 29.93 -18.72 -2.29
C GLN A 125 29.28 -17.42 -1.77
N ILE A 126 28.33 -17.53 -0.85
CA ILE A 126 27.71 -16.37 -0.17
C ILE A 126 28.76 -15.58 0.60
N ASN A 127 29.60 -16.26 1.40
CA ASN A 127 30.67 -15.61 2.16
C ASN A 127 31.69 -14.94 1.24
N ALA A 128 32.06 -15.56 0.14
CA ALA A 128 32.95 -14.97 -0.85
C ALA A 128 32.35 -13.71 -1.49
N GLN A 129 31.05 -13.70 -1.78
CA GLN A 129 30.36 -12.51 -2.29
C GLN A 129 30.33 -11.38 -1.25
N VAL A 130 30.01 -11.70 0.00
CA VAL A 130 30.07 -10.75 1.14
C VAL A 130 31.46 -10.11 1.26
N ASP A 131 32.54 -10.90 1.15
CA ASP A 131 33.92 -10.40 1.16
C ASP A 131 34.24 -9.53 -0.06
N SER A 132 33.64 -9.86 -1.21
CA SER A 132 33.82 -9.08 -2.44
C SER A 132 33.22 -7.68 -2.32
N TYR A 133 32.09 -7.50 -1.63
CA TYR A 133 31.50 -6.18 -1.40
C TYR A 133 32.40 -5.29 -0.54
N ALA A 134 32.96 -5.83 0.55
CA ALA A 134 33.91 -5.09 1.40
C ALA A 134 35.19 -4.70 0.64
N THR A 135 35.63 -5.54 -0.29
CA THR A 135 36.82 -5.27 -1.12
C THR A 135 36.53 -4.25 -2.22
N THR A 136 35.35 -4.30 -2.82
CA THR A 136 34.95 -3.46 -3.96
C THR A 136 34.49 -2.08 -3.52
N PHE A 137 33.81 -1.99 -2.37
CA PHE A 137 33.23 -0.77 -1.83
C PHE A 137 33.74 -0.48 -0.40
N PRO A 138 35.06 -0.33 -0.19
CA PRO A 138 35.66 -0.24 1.15
C PRO A 138 35.24 1.01 1.94
N ASP A 139 34.79 2.07 1.27
CA ASP A 139 34.31 3.30 1.90
C ASP A 139 32.84 3.21 2.32
N LEU A 140 32.10 2.21 1.83
CA LEU A 140 30.67 2.03 2.09
C LEU A 140 30.36 0.77 2.91
N VAL A 141 31.22 -0.26 2.84
CA VAL A 141 30.94 -1.59 3.40
C VAL A 141 31.96 -1.98 4.43
N THR A 142 31.48 -2.40 5.59
CA THR A 142 32.27 -3.17 6.56
C THR A 142 31.61 -4.52 6.82
N VAL A 143 32.43 -5.55 7.02
CA VAL A 143 31.94 -6.91 7.32
C VAL A 143 32.47 -7.35 8.67
N GLN A 144 31.59 -7.88 9.50
CA GLN A 144 31.92 -8.36 10.84
C GLN A 144 31.31 -9.74 11.08
N THR A 145 32.07 -10.62 11.75
CA THR A 145 31.50 -11.79 12.41
C THR A 145 30.89 -11.35 13.74
N ILE A 146 29.57 -11.49 13.89
CA ILE A 146 28.82 -11.10 15.09
C ILE A 146 28.69 -12.23 16.11
N GLY A 147 29.03 -13.44 15.69
CA GLY A 147 29.13 -14.62 16.54
C GLY A 147 29.27 -15.87 15.71
N ASN A 148 29.13 -17.03 16.34
CA ASN A 148 29.19 -18.33 15.66
C ASN A 148 27.94 -19.15 15.95
N SER A 149 27.56 -20.00 15.00
CA SER A 149 26.53 -21.02 15.13
C SER A 149 26.96 -22.16 16.06
N LEU A 150 26.06 -23.13 16.26
CA LEU A 150 26.28 -24.28 17.12
C LEU A 150 27.48 -25.16 16.70
N GLU A 151 27.69 -25.34 15.39
CA GLU A 151 28.83 -26.06 14.82
C GLU A 151 30.05 -25.15 14.58
N GLY A 152 30.01 -23.91 15.05
CA GLY A 152 31.15 -22.98 15.03
C GLY A 152 31.35 -22.20 13.73
N ARG A 153 30.34 -22.14 12.84
CA ARG A 153 30.41 -21.32 11.62
C ARG A 153 30.10 -19.85 11.93
N ALA A 154 30.83 -18.95 11.29
CA ALA A 154 30.65 -17.52 11.49
C ALA A 154 29.26 -17.05 11.00
N ILE A 155 28.54 -16.31 11.85
CA ILE A 155 27.38 -15.52 11.45
C ILE A 155 27.88 -14.11 11.15
N ARG A 156 27.71 -13.67 9.91
CA ARG A 156 28.34 -12.47 9.37
C ARG A 156 27.31 -11.39 9.06
N VAL A 157 27.62 -10.15 9.43
CA VAL A 157 26.84 -8.96 9.07
C VAL A 157 27.66 -8.10 8.11
N MET A 158 27.00 -7.63 7.05
CA MET A 158 27.45 -6.52 6.21
C MET A 158 26.83 -5.25 6.76
N ARG A 159 27.63 -4.21 7.01
CA ARG A 159 27.16 -2.88 7.40
C ARG A 159 27.45 -1.93 6.25
N LEU A 160 26.39 -1.40 5.63
CA LEU A 160 26.44 -0.51 4.47
C LEU A 160 26.03 0.89 4.92
N THR A 161 26.90 1.88 4.75
CA THR A 161 26.60 3.28 5.02
C THR A 161 27.65 4.18 4.39
N SER A 162 27.29 5.40 4.02
CA SER A 162 28.26 6.39 3.56
C SER A 162 28.83 7.23 4.71
N GLN A 163 29.77 8.11 4.39
CA GLN A 163 30.24 9.18 5.30
C GLN A 163 29.41 10.48 5.20
N GLY A 164 28.44 10.54 4.28
CA GLY A 164 27.51 11.67 4.14
C GLY A 164 26.35 11.61 5.13
N GLY A 165 25.53 12.66 5.20
CA GLY A 165 24.34 12.73 6.06
C GLY A 165 24.62 12.95 7.56
N PRO A 166 23.62 12.71 8.44
CA PRO A 166 23.71 13.04 9.86
C PRO A 166 24.69 12.10 10.61
N PRO A 167 25.32 12.57 11.71
CA PRO A 167 26.30 11.78 12.45
C PRO A 167 25.73 10.55 13.16
N ASN A 168 24.41 10.52 13.43
CA ASN A 168 23.73 9.44 14.15
C ASN A 168 22.61 8.80 13.30
N LYS A 169 22.99 8.23 12.16
CA LYS A 169 22.04 7.59 11.23
C LYS A 169 21.23 6.47 11.92
N PRO A 170 19.91 6.36 11.71
CA PRO A 170 19.16 5.16 12.09
C PRO A 170 19.76 3.92 11.42
N MET A 171 19.64 2.78 12.10
CA MET A 171 20.05 1.49 11.58
C MET A 171 18.84 0.67 11.15
N ILE A 172 18.93 0.08 9.97
CA ILE A 172 17.96 -0.83 9.39
C ILE A 172 18.58 -2.23 9.40
N PHE A 173 17.96 -3.19 10.10
CA PHE A 173 18.55 -4.52 10.30
C PHE A 173 17.76 -5.62 9.60
N TYR A 174 18.28 -6.13 8.48
CA TYR A 174 17.63 -7.17 7.70
C TYR A 174 18.40 -8.49 7.78
N HIS A 175 17.68 -9.61 7.75
CA HIS A 175 18.31 -10.91 7.67
C HIS A 175 17.48 -11.93 6.88
N GLY A 176 18.15 -12.99 6.45
CA GLY A 176 17.56 -14.17 5.85
C GLY A 176 18.18 -15.44 6.40
N GLY A 177 17.76 -16.58 5.84
CA GLY A 177 18.31 -17.90 6.18
C GLY A 177 18.14 -18.28 7.65
N GLN A 178 17.05 -17.86 8.30
CA GLN A 178 16.70 -18.32 9.65
C GLN A 178 16.20 -19.77 9.61
N HIS A 179 15.29 -20.09 8.69
CA HIS A 179 15.01 -21.48 8.32
C HIS A 179 15.87 -21.89 7.13
N ALA A 180 16.49 -23.06 7.22
CA ALA A 180 17.54 -23.46 6.30
C ALA A 180 17.04 -23.82 4.90
N ARG A 181 15.84 -24.42 4.76
CA ARG A 181 15.27 -24.86 3.48
C ARG A 181 14.75 -23.74 2.58
N GLU A 182 14.62 -22.52 3.11
CA GLU A 182 13.99 -21.38 2.45
C GLU A 182 14.97 -20.62 1.56
N TRP A 183 15.61 -21.29 0.60
CA TRP A 183 16.80 -20.78 -0.08
C TRP A 183 16.65 -19.41 -0.76
N VAL A 184 15.43 -19.00 -1.17
CA VAL A 184 15.19 -17.69 -1.82
C VAL A 184 15.27 -16.51 -0.86
N ASN A 185 15.15 -16.72 0.46
CA ASN A 185 15.27 -15.66 1.46
C ASN A 185 16.71 -15.16 1.69
N VAL A 186 17.71 -15.86 1.17
CA VAL A 186 19.13 -15.48 1.24
C VAL A 186 19.51 -14.46 0.14
N PRO A 187 19.22 -14.70 -1.16
CA PRO A 187 19.59 -13.76 -2.21
C PRO A 187 18.84 -12.43 -2.16
N VAL A 188 17.59 -12.37 -1.66
CA VAL A 188 16.79 -11.13 -1.62
C VAL A 188 17.47 -9.99 -0.83
N PRO A 189 17.83 -10.15 0.46
CA PRO A 189 18.54 -9.11 1.19
C PRO A 189 19.96 -8.85 0.64
N MET A 190 20.59 -9.84 -0.03
CA MET A 190 21.86 -9.62 -0.73
C MET A 190 21.71 -8.80 -2.01
N TYR A 191 20.58 -8.91 -2.71
CA TYR A 191 20.28 -8.13 -3.90
C TYR A 191 20.04 -6.66 -3.56
N LEU A 192 19.33 -6.39 -2.45
CA LEU A 192 19.24 -5.04 -1.90
C LEU A 192 20.63 -4.43 -1.62
N ALA A 193 21.52 -5.21 -0.99
CA ALA A 193 22.89 -4.77 -0.73
C ALA A 193 23.64 -4.44 -2.04
N ASP A 194 23.58 -5.33 -3.03
CA ASP A 194 24.19 -5.12 -4.35
C ASP A 194 23.66 -3.86 -5.04
N TRP A 195 22.34 -3.67 -5.04
CA TRP A 195 21.69 -2.53 -5.66
C TRP A 195 22.11 -1.22 -4.99
N LEU A 196 22.07 -1.13 -3.65
CA LEU A 196 22.48 0.07 -2.90
C LEU A 196 23.95 0.43 -3.21
N LEU A 197 24.84 -0.56 -3.24
CA LEU A 197 26.27 -0.34 -3.45
C LEU A 197 26.62 0.06 -4.88
N THR A 198 26.05 -0.65 -5.86
CA THR A 198 26.33 -0.40 -7.28
C THR A 198 25.70 0.88 -7.81
N ASN A 199 24.68 1.41 -7.11
CA ASN A 199 23.97 2.64 -7.49
C ASN A 199 24.33 3.86 -6.62
N TYR A 200 25.17 3.73 -5.59
CA TYR A 200 25.60 4.87 -4.78
C TYR A 200 26.37 5.90 -5.62
N GLY A 201 25.97 7.18 -5.53
CA GLY A 201 26.53 8.28 -6.32
C GLY A 201 26.07 8.31 -7.78
N ILE A 202 25.19 7.39 -8.19
CA ILE A 202 24.62 7.31 -9.54
C ILE A 202 23.10 7.53 -9.48
N ASN A 203 22.42 6.80 -8.58
CA ASN A 203 21.00 6.93 -8.31
C ASN A 203 20.79 7.78 -7.04
N GLU A 204 19.92 8.78 -7.13
CA GLU A 204 19.67 9.70 -6.02
C GLU A 204 19.03 9.02 -4.80
N GLN A 205 18.13 8.06 -5.02
CA GLN A 205 17.51 7.29 -3.95
C GLN A 205 18.54 6.41 -3.22
N ALA A 206 19.37 5.65 -3.95
CA ALA A 206 20.44 4.85 -3.35
C ALA A 206 21.42 5.71 -2.54
N THR A 207 21.77 6.88 -3.08
CA THR A 207 22.65 7.84 -2.40
C THR A 207 22.02 8.36 -1.12
N ARG A 208 20.76 8.79 -1.18
CA ARG A 208 19.99 9.28 -0.03
C ARG A 208 19.85 8.22 1.07
N LEU A 209 19.58 6.97 0.70
CA LEU A 209 19.43 5.87 1.65
C LEU A 209 20.73 5.52 2.39
N LEU A 210 21.88 5.53 1.70
CA LEU A 210 23.18 5.28 2.34
C LEU A 210 23.72 6.50 3.09
N ASP A 211 23.34 7.71 2.68
CA ASP A 211 23.63 8.95 3.39
C ASP A 211 22.81 9.09 4.68
N ASN A 212 21.55 8.66 4.70
CA ASN A 212 20.68 8.86 5.86
C ASN A 212 20.47 7.63 6.75
N ALA A 213 20.87 6.44 6.33
CA ALA A 213 20.77 5.23 7.14
C ALA A 213 22.05 4.39 7.12
N GLU A 214 22.12 3.48 8.08
CA GLU A 214 23.06 2.38 8.08
C GLU A 214 22.30 1.05 7.95
N TRP A 215 22.62 0.28 6.93
CA TRP A 215 21.98 -1.01 6.67
C TRP A 215 22.86 -2.14 7.22
N ALA A 216 22.35 -2.86 8.20
CA ALA A 216 22.95 -4.09 8.69
C ALA A 216 22.25 -5.28 8.03
N ILE A 217 22.99 -6.13 7.32
CA ILE A 217 22.43 -7.26 6.56
C ILE A 217 23.14 -8.54 6.97
N VAL A 218 22.39 -9.52 7.48
CA VAL A 218 22.87 -10.89 7.77
C VAL A 218 22.24 -11.86 6.75
N PRO A 219 22.98 -12.29 5.70
CA PRO A 219 22.40 -13.13 4.66
C PRO A 219 21.94 -14.51 5.16
N VAL A 220 22.69 -15.11 6.09
CA VAL A 220 22.41 -16.46 6.62
C VAL A 220 22.54 -16.45 8.14
N MET A 221 21.41 -16.44 8.83
CA MET A 221 21.36 -16.53 10.29
C MET A 221 21.65 -17.96 10.80
N ASN A 222 21.21 -18.99 10.07
CA ASN A 222 21.36 -20.41 10.40
C ASN A 222 22.37 -21.11 9.46
N PRO A 223 23.68 -20.82 9.56
CA PRO A 223 24.66 -21.37 8.62
C PRO A 223 24.80 -22.89 8.73
N ASP A 224 24.51 -23.49 9.89
CA ASP A 224 24.62 -24.94 10.08
C ASP A 224 23.49 -25.69 9.38
N GLY A 225 22.25 -25.25 9.61
CA GLY A 225 21.11 -25.77 8.88
C GLY A 225 21.26 -25.54 7.38
N TYR A 226 21.68 -24.33 6.96
CA TYR A 226 21.86 -24.01 5.55
C TYR A 226 22.84 -24.97 4.88
N VAL A 227 24.03 -25.18 5.46
CA VAL A 227 25.00 -26.16 4.93
C VAL A 227 24.41 -27.57 4.88
N TYR A 228 23.66 -27.97 5.92
CA TYR A 228 23.01 -29.28 5.96
C TYR A 228 22.01 -29.48 4.81
N THR A 229 21.32 -28.43 4.37
CA THR A 229 20.46 -28.51 3.17
C THR A 229 21.22 -28.75 1.88
N TRP A 230 22.48 -28.32 1.79
CA TRP A 230 23.34 -28.59 0.65
C TRP A 230 23.94 -29.99 0.66
N THR A 231 24.18 -30.55 1.85
CA THR A 231 24.99 -31.78 2.00
C THR A 231 24.22 -33.03 2.40
N ASN A 232 23.04 -32.89 3.00
CA ASN A 232 22.32 -34.00 3.62
C ASN A 232 20.83 -34.02 3.27
N ASP A 233 20.09 -32.99 3.65
CA ASP A 233 18.62 -33.00 3.62
C ASP A 233 18.09 -31.63 3.16
N ARG A 234 17.54 -31.58 1.95
CA ARG A 234 17.05 -30.35 1.33
C ARG A 234 15.92 -29.68 2.12
N MET A 235 15.09 -30.45 2.82
CA MET A 235 13.91 -29.94 3.53
C MET A 235 14.17 -29.66 5.00
N TRP A 236 15.43 -29.75 5.44
CA TRP A 236 15.80 -29.38 6.80
C TRP A 236 15.51 -27.90 7.10
N ARG A 237 14.69 -27.65 8.12
CA ARG A 237 14.28 -26.30 8.55
C ARG A 237 15.14 -25.74 9.67
N LYS A 238 15.32 -26.53 10.73
CA LYS A 238 15.81 -26.13 12.06
C LYS A 238 17.33 -25.82 12.08
N ASN A 239 17.89 -25.46 13.23
CA ASN A 239 19.34 -25.54 13.43
C ASN A 239 19.82 -27.00 13.59
N ARG A 240 21.07 -27.25 13.99
CA ARG A 240 21.65 -28.62 14.04
C ARG A 240 21.81 -29.22 15.44
N ARG A 241 21.08 -28.71 16.45
CA ARG A 241 21.20 -29.21 17.83
C ARG A 241 20.92 -30.70 17.95
N GLY A 242 21.90 -31.45 18.45
CA GLY A 242 21.70 -32.84 18.89
C GLY A 242 21.16 -33.80 17.82
N GLY A 243 21.23 -33.43 16.53
CA GLY A 243 20.64 -34.17 15.42
C GLY A 243 19.15 -33.87 15.14
N TYR A 244 18.39 -33.38 16.13
CA TYR A 244 16.97 -33.06 16.01
C TYR A 244 16.70 -31.58 15.68
N GLY A 245 17.56 -30.64 16.08
CA GLY A 245 17.44 -29.21 15.80
C GLY A 245 16.36 -28.48 16.62
N VAL A 246 16.49 -27.16 16.70
CA VAL A 246 15.51 -26.23 17.26
C VAL A 246 15.03 -25.29 16.17
N ASP A 247 13.73 -25.01 16.12
CA ASP A 247 13.17 -23.95 15.28
C ASP A 247 13.62 -22.60 15.83
N LEU A 248 14.51 -21.92 15.09
CA LEU A 248 15.05 -20.64 15.52
C LEU A 248 13.95 -19.57 15.61
N ASN A 249 12.91 -19.64 14.78
CA ASN A 249 11.77 -18.72 14.85
C ASN A 249 10.67 -19.16 15.82
N ARG A 250 11.01 -20.04 16.77
CA ARG A 250 10.22 -20.33 17.99
C ARG A 250 11.05 -20.13 19.26
N ASN A 251 12.31 -19.70 19.12
CA ASN A 251 13.28 -19.65 20.21
C ASN A 251 13.53 -18.24 20.75
N TRP A 252 12.75 -17.24 20.35
CA TRP A 252 12.90 -15.86 20.83
C TRP A 252 12.16 -15.62 22.16
N GLY A 253 12.69 -14.70 22.97
CA GLY A 253 12.30 -14.56 24.39
C GLY A 253 11.08 -13.68 24.68
N TYR A 254 10.19 -13.45 23.71
CA TYR A 254 8.94 -12.72 23.92
C TYR A 254 7.77 -13.67 23.71
N GLN A 255 6.95 -13.84 24.75
CA GLN A 255 5.81 -14.77 24.76
C GLN A 255 6.20 -16.20 24.33
N TRP A 256 7.40 -16.63 24.71
CA TRP A 256 7.96 -17.91 24.33
C TRP A 256 7.16 -19.10 24.87
N GLY A 257 6.92 -20.10 24.01
CA GLY A 257 6.29 -21.36 24.40
C GLY A 257 4.77 -21.35 24.48
N GLY A 258 4.14 -20.33 23.91
CA GLY A 258 2.70 -20.29 23.66
C GLY A 258 2.28 -21.10 22.43
N GLU A 259 1.13 -20.73 21.87
CA GLU A 259 0.55 -21.34 20.67
C GLU A 259 1.49 -21.28 19.46
N GLY A 260 1.32 -22.21 18.51
CA GLY A 260 2.15 -22.29 17.32
C GLY A 260 3.58 -22.81 17.53
N SER A 261 3.91 -23.28 18.74
CA SER A 261 5.22 -23.82 19.09
C SER A 261 5.09 -25.16 19.81
N SER A 262 6.03 -26.08 19.58
CA SER A 262 6.00 -27.40 20.21
C SER A 262 7.08 -27.58 21.28
N GLY A 263 6.74 -28.31 22.34
CA GLY A 263 7.70 -28.81 23.33
C GLY A 263 8.33 -30.16 22.96
N ASN A 264 7.87 -30.81 21.88
CA ASN A 264 8.38 -32.08 21.39
C ASN A 264 9.62 -31.85 20.50
N GLN A 265 10.71 -32.57 20.77
CA GLN A 265 11.99 -32.43 20.05
C GLN A 265 11.91 -32.88 18.59
N ASP A 266 10.98 -33.79 18.29
CA ASP A 266 10.79 -34.33 16.95
C ASP A 266 9.98 -33.38 16.05
N SER A 267 9.29 -32.40 16.66
CA SER A 267 8.48 -31.41 15.94
C SER A 267 9.32 -30.42 15.13
N GLU A 268 8.84 -30.08 13.94
CA GLU A 268 9.43 -29.03 13.08
C GLU A 268 9.38 -27.64 13.73
N THR A 269 8.46 -27.42 14.67
CA THR A 269 8.31 -26.17 15.44
C THR A 269 8.82 -26.30 16.88
N TYR A 270 9.75 -27.25 17.14
CA TYR A 270 10.35 -27.42 18.45
C TYR A 270 11.03 -26.12 18.93
N ARG A 271 10.50 -25.54 20.00
CA ARG A 271 10.90 -24.21 20.52
C ARG A 271 12.22 -24.18 21.28
N GLY A 272 12.85 -25.34 21.48
CA GLY A 272 14.04 -25.49 22.32
C GLY A 272 13.71 -25.63 23.82
N PRO A 273 14.74 -25.86 24.66
CA PRO A 273 14.58 -26.06 26.10
C PRO A 273 14.31 -24.77 26.89
N SER A 274 14.63 -23.60 26.34
CA SER A 274 14.42 -22.27 26.95
C SER A 274 14.48 -21.19 25.88
N PRO A 275 13.91 -19.98 26.11
CA PRO A 275 14.09 -18.87 25.18
C PRO A 275 15.59 -18.55 25.03
N PHE A 276 16.02 -18.26 23.81
CA PHE A 276 17.41 -18.05 23.43
C PHE A 276 18.34 -19.19 23.85
N SER A 277 17.89 -20.44 23.78
CA SER A 277 18.76 -21.60 24.02
C SER A 277 19.81 -21.80 22.91
N GLU A 278 19.55 -21.26 21.72
CA GLU A 278 20.37 -21.45 20.54
C GLU A 278 21.41 -20.33 20.36
N PRO A 279 22.67 -20.67 20.02
CA PRO A 279 23.69 -19.66 19.79
C PRO A 279 23.31 -18.70 18.65
N GLU A 280 22.63 -19.17 17.61
CA GLU A 280 22.19 -18.34 16.49
C GLU A 280 21.24 -17.22 16.95
N THR A 281 20.19 -17.54 17.73
CA THR A 281 19.26 -16.53 18.26
C THR A 281 19.91 -15.64 19.31
N GLN A 282 20.83 -16.16 20.13
CA GLN A 282 21.61 -15.34 21.06
C GLN A 282 22.47 -14.30 20.35
N VAL A 283 23.09 -14.67 19.21
CA VAL A 283 23.92 -13.76 18.42
C VAL A 283 23.09 -12.61 17.86
N MET A 284 21.93 -12.90 17.27
CA MET A 284 21.03 -11.88 16.74
C MET A 284 20.47 -10.98 17.84
N ARG A 285 20.02 -11.57 18.96
CA ARG A 285 19.59 -10.84 20.17
C ARG A 285 20.67 -9.86 20.64
N ASN A 286 21.91 -10.33 20.79
CA ASN A 286 23.00 -9.50 21.27
C ASN A 286 23.30 -8.36 20.28
N PHE A 287 23.20 -8.60 18.97
CA PHE A 287 23.33 -7.55 17.96
C PHE A 287 22.24 -6.47 18.12
N VAL A 288 20.97 -6.87 18.28
CA VAL A 288 19.85 -5.93 18.48
C VAL A 288 20.01 -5.11 19.76
N LEU A 289 20.44 -5.73 20.86
CA LEU A 289 20.64 -5.05 22.15
C LEU A 289 21.84 -4.10 22.13
N ASN A 290 22.91 -4.44 21.40
CA ASN A 290 24.12 -3.61 21.33
C ASN A 290 24.01 -2.43 20.35
N ASN A 291 22.96 -2.40 19.51
CA ASN A 291 22.75 -1.34 18.52
C ASN A 291 21.47 -0.57 18.84
N ALA A 292 21.58 0.46 19.68
CA ALA A 292 20.46 1.32 20.09
C ALA A 292 19.80 2.08 18.91
N ARG A 293 20.53 2.26 17.80
CA ARG A 293 20.08 2.98 16.60
C ARG A 293 19.14 2.16 15.70
N ILE A 294 18.93 0.87 15.97
CA ILE A 294 18.01 0.06 15.16
C ILE A 294 16.60 0.64 15.27
N ARG A 295 16.01 0.98 14.11
CA ARG A 295 14.64 1.50 13.96
C ARG A 295 13.77 0.63 13.07
N ALA A 296 14.37 -0.26 12.29
CA ALA A 296 13.67 -1.25 11.50
C ALA A 296 14.34 -2.62 11.58
N TYR A 297 13.51 -3.66 11.48
CA TYR A 297 13.92 -5.05 11.44
C TYR A 297 13.13 -5.79 10.36
N MET A 298 13.80 -6.60 9.55
CA MET A 298 13.14 -7.44 8.54
C MET A 298 13.66 -8.87 8.63
N ASP A 299 12.74 -9.81 8.83
CA ASP A 299 12.99 -11.25 8.76
C ASP A 299 12.45 -11.78 7.42
N TYR A 300 13.34 -12.11 6.48
CA TYR A 300 12.95 -12.71 5.21
C TYR A 300 12.79 -14.23 5.38
N HIS A 301 11.62 -14.70 5.01
CA HIS A 301 11.21 -16.10 4.95
C HIS A 301 10.71 -16.47 3.55
N SER A 302 10.42 -17.75 3.34
CA SER A 302 9.62 -18.19 2.20
C SER A 302 8.86 -19.45 2.61
N TYR A 303 7.67 -19.72 2.12
CA TYR A 303 6.94 -19.00 1.09
C TYR A 303 5.55 -18.56 1.58
N SER A 304 4.80 -17.89 0.71
CA SER A 304 3.34 -17.64 0.75
C SER A 304 2.98 -16.27 0.18
N GLN A 305 3.97 -15.45 -0.19
CA GLN A 305 3.77 -14.06 -0.63
C GLN A 305 3.01 -13.24 0.43
N LEU A 306 3.63 -13.02 1.58
CA LEU A 306 3.04 -12.25 2.70
C LEU A 306 3.97 -11.13 3.16
N VAL A 307 3.41 -10.00 3.59
CA VAL A 307 4.11 -8.90 4.27
C VAL A 307 3.48 -8.70 5.65
N MET A 308 4.11 -9.23 6.68
CA MET A 308 3.50 -9.37 8.00
C MET A 308 4.21 -8.58 9.08
N TYR A 309 3.49 -8.32 10.17
CA TYR A 309 3.98 -7.58 11.33
C TYR A 309 3.41 -8.15 12.64
N PRO A 310 3.91 -7.72 13.82
CA PRO A 310 3.41 -8.19 15.10
C PRO A 310 1.89 -7.98 15.30
N TRP A 311 1.20 -8.88 15.99
CA TRP A 311 1.75 -9.99 16.75
C TRP A 311 1.58 -11.34 16.06
N GLY A 312 2.53 -12.24 16.30
CA GLY A 312 2.37 -13.67 16.03
C GLY A 312 1.75 -14.44 17.19
N TYR A 313 2.02 -14.04 18.44
CA TYR A 313 1.57 -14.80 19.61
C TYR A 313 0.10 -14.56 20.02
N THR A 314 -0.55 -13.51 19.52
CA THR A 314 -1.93 -13.13 19.90
C THR A 314 -2.68 -12.44 18.76
N SER A 315 -4.00 -12.59 18.72
CA SER A 315 -4.89 -11.89 17.77
C SER A 315 -5.16 -10.43 18.13
N GLN A 316 -4.71 -9.96 19.29
CA GLN A 316 -4.87 -8.55 19.65
C GLN A 316 -4.01 -7.67 18.74
N ALA A 317 -4.54 -6.52 18.31
CA ALA A 317 -3.76 -5.53 17.57
C ALA A 317 -2.58 -5.03 18.42
N CYS A 318 -1.47 -4.72 17.75
CA CYS A 318 -0.31 -4.13 18.40
C CYS A 318 -0.47 -2.60 18.59
N PRO A 319 0.30 -1.94 19.48
CA PRO A 319 0.16 -0.49 19.71
C PRO A 319 0.27 0.38 18.45
N ASP A 320 1.14 0.02 17.52
CA ASP A 320 1.41 0.73 16.27
C ASP A 320 0.69 0.08 15.04
N ASP A 321 -0.40 -0.66 15.26
CA ASP A 321 -1.08 -1.47 14.21
C ASP A 321 -1.45 -0.67 12.96
N ALA A 322 -1.99 0.55 13.12
CA ALA A 322 -2.36 1.40 11.98
C ALA A 322 -1.16 1.83 11.12
N GLU A 323 0.00 2.10 11.74
CA GLU A 323 1.21 2.46 11.00
C GLU A 323 1.80 1.23 10.29
N PHE A 324 1.76 0.07 10.95
CA PHE A 324 2.15 -1.18 10.29
C PHE A 324 1.24 -1.52 9.12
N ASP A 325 -0.07 -1.35 9.25
CA ASP A 325 -1.03 -1.62 8.18
C ASP A 325 -0.76 -0.70 6.97
N GLU A 326 -0.58 0.60 7.19
CA GLU A 326 -0.22 1.56 6.13
C GLU A 326 1.11 1.19 5.44
N LEU A 327 2.15 0.93 6.24
CA LEU A 327 3.47 0.56 5.75
C LEU A 327 3.41 -0.72 4.92
N THR A 328 2.76 -1.76 5.44
CA THR A 328 2.71 -3.07 4.78
C THR A 328 1.77 -3.10 3.57
N THR A 329 0.67 -2.33 3.59
CA THR A 329 -0.18 -2.09 2.41
C THR A 329 0.65 -1.51 1.27
N THR A 330 1.38 -0.42 1.54
CA THR A 330 2.20 0.25 0.52
C THR A 330 3.31 -0.66 0.01
N MET A 331 3.97 -1.41 0.89
CA MET A 331 4.99 -2.39 0.50
C MET A 331 4.43 -3.48 -0.41
N SER A 332 3.25 -4.03 -0.10
CA SER A 332 2.58 -5.02 -0.93
C SER A 332 2.21 -4.47 -2.32
N ASP A 333 1.74 -3.23 -2.39
CA ASP A 333 1.43 -2.55 -3.65
C ASP A 333 2.68 -2.31 -4.52
N LEU A 334 3.79 -1.93 -3.89
CA LEU A 334 5.07 -1.77 -4.57
C LEU A 334 5.59 -3.10 -5.13
N ILE A 335 5.45 -4.20 -4.38
CA ILE A 335 5.81 -5.54 -4.86
C ILE A 335 4.95 -5.94 -6.07
N ARG A 336 3.63 -5.74 -5.94
CA ARG A 336 2.66 -6.01 -7.01
C ARG A 336 2.96 -5.21 -8.27
N GLY A 337 3.44 -3.98 -8.14
CA GLY A 337 3.78 -3.08 -9.25
C GLY A 337 4.90 -3.56 -10.17
N VAL A 338 5.75 -4.49 -9.75
CA VAL A 338 6.90 -4.96 -10.56
C VAL A 338 6.51 -6.13 -11.46
N HIS A 339 6.05 -7.23 -10.86
CA HIS A 339 5.78 -8.50 -11.56
C HIS A 339 4.34 -9.01 -11.37
N GLY A 340 3.44 -8.19 -10.79
CA GLY A 340 2.03 -8.53 -10.61
C GLY A 340 1.75 -9.56 -9.51
N ARG A 341 2.70 -9.81 -8.59
CA ARG A 341 2.51 -10.76 -7.48
C ARG A 341 1.74 -10.09 -6.35
N ASN A 342 0.64 -10.71 -5.94
CA ASN A 342 -0.13 -10.25 -4.80
C ASN A 342 0.52 -10.75 -3.51
N TYR A 343 0.98 -9.83 -2.66
CA TYR A 343 1.45 -10.16 -1.32
C TYR A 343 0.39 -9.73 -0.30
N VAL A 344 -0.18 -10.68 0.44
CA VAL A 344 -1.18 -10.37 1.48
C VAL A 344 -0.46 -9.75 2.68
N HIS A 345 -1.03 -8.72 3.29
CA HIS A 345 -0.44 -8.06 4.45
C HIS A 345 -1.34 -8.15 5.68
N GLY A 346 -0.72 -8.01 6.86
CA GLY A 346 -1.43 -7.96 8.14
C GLY A 346 -0.63 -8.52 9.32
N PRO A 347 -1.23 -8.59 10.52
CA PRO A 347 -0.61 -9.20 11.69
C PRO A 347 -0.33 -10.69 11.45
N ILE A 348 0.80 -11.21 11.94
CA ILE A 348 1.20 -12.62 11.74
C ILE A 348 0.10 -13.58 12.20
N TYR A 349 -0.47 -13.36 13.39
CA TYR A 349 -1.47 -14.26 13.97
C TYR A 349 -2.67 -14.48 13.05
N THR A 350 -3.16 -13.42 12.40
CA THR A 350 -4.38 -13.45 11.58
C THR A 350 -4.11 -13.64 10.10
N THR A 351 -2.91 -13.28 9.62
CA THR A 351 -2.56 -13.33 8.19
C THR A 351 -2.04 -14.70 7.78
N ILE A 352 -1.27 -15.33 8.66
CA ILE A 352 -0.75 -16.68 8.43
C ILE A 352 -1.32 -17.59 9.51
N TYR A 353 -0.96 -17.37 10.79
CA TYR A 353 -1.35 -18.23 11.91
C TYR A 353 -0.74 -17.83 13.26
N PRO A 354 -1.27 -18.36 14.38
CA PRO A 354 -0.67 -18.21 15.71
C PRO A 354 0.77 -18.76 15.77
N ALA A 355 1.75 -17.93 16.10
CA ALA A 355 3.15 -18.28 16.21
C ALA A 355 3.83 -17.56 17.38
N SER A 356 4.15 -18.29 18.44
CA SER A 356 4.84 -17.75 19.62
C SER A 356 6.37 -17.89 19.56
N GLY A 357 7.07 -16.95 20.20
CA GLY A 357 8.54 -16.96 20.27
C GLY A 357 9.23 -16.65 18.94
N VAL A 358 8.59 -15.83 18.09
CA VAL A 358 9.13 -15.37 16.80
C VAL A 358 10.03 -14.13 16.96
N SER A 359 10.90 -13.90 15.98
CA SER A 359 11.92 -12.83 15.97
C SER A 359 11.31 -11.44 16.07
N VAL A 360 10.35 -11.14 15.19
CA VAL A 360 9.71 -9.83 15.05
C VAL A 360 8.89 -9.43 16.28
N ASP A 361 8.19 -10.38 16.90
CA ASP A 361 7.49 -10.15 18.18
C ASP A 361 8.47 -9.79 19.29
N TRP A 362 9.64 -10.44 19.34
CA TRP A 362 10.65 -10.09 20.34
C TRP A 362 11.29 -8.72 20.05
N VAL A 363 11.67 -8.45 18.80
CA VAL A 363 12.30 -7.18 18.43
C VAL A 363 11.36 -6.01 18.67
N TYR A 364 10.08 -6.12 18.34
CA TYR A 364 9.11 -5.07 18.62
C TYR A 364 8.74 -5.06 20.11
N GLY A 365 8.24 -6.17 20.65
CA GLY A 365 7.64 -6.23 21.97
C GLY A 365 8.59 -6.06 23.13
N ALA A 366 9.83 -6.58 23.05
CA ALA A 366 10.81 -6.38 24.11
C ALA A 366 11.33 -4.93 24.18
N ASN A 367 11.03 -4.10 23.18
CA ASN A 367 11.50 -2.72 23.07
C ASN A 367 10.36 -1.69 23.21
N LEU A 368 9.10 -2.12 23.36
CA LEU A 368 7.97 -1.25 23.62
C LEU A 368 8.23 -0.32 24.82
N GLY A 369 7.98 0.97 24.62
CA GLY A 369 8.22 2.02 25.63
C GLY A 369 9.70 2.38 25.86
N GLN A 370 10.65 1.74 25.16
CA GLN A 370 12.07 2.08 25.20
C GLN A 370 12.53 2.70 23.87
N ARG A 371 12.19 2.07 22.75
CA ARG A 371 12.48 2.53 21.39
C ARG A 371 11.49 1.91 20.41
N LYS A 372 11.03 2.71 19.44
CA LYS A 372 10.17 2.23 18.35
C LYS A 372 11.01 1.51 17.31
N ILE A 373 10.71 0.25 17.04
CA ILE A 373 11.34 -0.56 15.99
C ILE A 373 10.23 -1.17 15.15
N LEU A 374 10.10 -0.76 13.88
CA LEU A 374 9.16 -1.40 12.95
C LEU A 374 9.74 -2.73 12.50
N ALA A 375 9.25 -3.82 13.09
CA ALA A 375 9.72 -5.18 12.83
C ALA A 375 8.73 -5.90 11.91
N LEU A 376 9.21 -6.37 10.77
CA LEU A 376 8.41 -6.98 9.72
C LEU A 376 8.94 -8.36 9.36
N THR A 377 8.06 -9.24 8.90
CA THR A 377 8.38 -10.52 8.27
C THR A 377 7.89 -10.48 6.83
N ILE A 378 8.69 -10.94 5.87
CA ILE A 378 8.21 -11.18 4.50
C ILE A 378 8.32 -12.66 4.19
N GLU A 379 7.20 -13.29 3.83
CA GLU A 379 7.19 -14.61 3.20
C GLU A 379 7.25 -14.42 1.69
N LEU A 380 8.36 -14.79 1.06
CA LEU A 380 8.60 -14.57 -0.36
C LEU A 380 7.78 -15.53 -1.25
N ARG A 381 8.08 -15.52 -2.56
CA ARG A 381 7.48 -16.46 -3.51
C ARG A 381 7.68 -17.92 -3.08
N ASP A 382 6.78 -18.81 -3.49
CA ASP A 382 5.52 -18.58 -4.22
C ASP A 382 4.31 -18.78 -3.29
N THR A 383 3.19 -19.27 -3.80
CA THR A 383 1.99 -19.62 -3.01
C THR A 383 1.74 -21.12 -3.00
N GLY A 384 2.80 -21.94 -3.14
CA GLY A 384 2.73 -23.40 -3.05
C GLY A 384 2.85 -24.17 -4.38
N GLN A 385 3.13 -23.51 -5.50
CA GLN A 385 3.40 -24.24 -6.75
C GLN A 385 4.74 -25.01 -6.68
N TYR A 386 5.75 -24.38 -6.10
CA TYR A 386 7.08 -24.92 -5.87
C TYR A 386 7.45 -24.91 -4.40
N GLY A 387 6.84 -24.02 -3.61
CA GLY A 387 7.13 -23.83 -2.21
C GLY A 387 8.62 -23.59 -1.97
N PHE A 388 9.23 -24.38 -1.09
CA PHE A 388 10.66 -24.27 -0.78
C PHE A 388 11.59 -24.68 -1.94
N LEU A 389 11.07 -25.29 -3.02
CA LEU A 389 11.81 -25.73 -4.21
C LEU A 389 11.70 -24.76 -5.39
N LEU A 390 11.45 -23.47 -5.10
CA LEU A 390 11.34 -22.42 -6.10
C LEU A 390 12.48 -22.51 -7.15
N PRO A 391 12.18 -22.52 -8.47
CA PRO A 391 13.19 -22.64 -9.51
C PRO A 391 14.17 -21.46 -9.51
N ARG A 392 15.44 -21.70 -9.87
CA ARG A 392 16.47 -20.65 -9.91
C ARG A 392 16.11 -19.46 -10.80
N GLU A 393 15.33 -19.70 -11.85
CA GLU A 393 14.86 -18.67 -12.79
C GLU A 393 13.90 -17.66 -12.12
N GLN A 394 13.38 -17.99 -10.94
CA GLN A 394 12.53 -17.11 -10.12
C GLN A 394 13.32 -16.31 -9.08
N ILE A 395 14.61 -16.60 -8.85
CA ILE A 395 15.41 -15.87 -7.83
C ILE A 395 15.45 -14.37 -8.14
N LEU A 396 15.92 -14.01 -9.34
CA LEU A 396 16.04 -12.61 -9.72
C LEU A 396 14.67 -11.90 -9.79
N PRO A 397 13.62 -12.47 -10.40
CA PRO A 397 12.27 -11.90 -10.30
C PRO A 397 11.78 -11.66 -8.87
N THR A 398 12.05 -12.57 -7.94
CA THR A 398 11.70 -12.37 -6.51
C THR A 398 12.51 -11.26 -5.87
N CYS A 399 13.79 -11.12 -6.23
CA CYS A 399 14.64 -10.02 -5.76
C CYS A 399 14.15 -8.66 -6.31
N GLU A 400 13.83 -8.60 -7.60
CA GLU A 400 13.38 -7.37 -8.28
C GLU A 400 12.05 -6.85 -7.73
N GLU A 401 11.07 -7.72 -7.46
CA GLU A 401 9.78 -7.28 -6.93
C GLU A 401 9.86 -6.83 -5.47
N ASN A 402 10.75 -7.41 -4.67
CA ASN A 402 10.90 -7.03 -3.26
C ASN A 402 11.77 -5.79 -3.06
N LEU A 403 12.57 -5.40 -4.06
CA LEU A 403 13.46 -4.26 -3.96
C LEU A 403 12.71 -2.93 -3.69
N PRO A 404 11.67 -2.53 -4.45
CA PRO A 404 10.95 -1.29 -4.19
C PRO A 404 10.36 -1.21 -2.77
N ALA A 405 9.82 -2.31 -2.24
CA ALA A 405 9.31 -2.35 -0.87
C ALA A 405 10.42 -2.17 0.18
N ALA A 406 11.59 -2.79 -0.01
CA ALA A 406 12.74 -2.58 0.86
C ALA A 406 13.28 -1.14 0.80
N LEU A 407 13.32 -0.53 -0.39
CA LEU A 407 13.72 0.87 -0.57
C LEU A 407 12.74 1.82 0.11
N PHE A 408 11.43 1.62 -0.08
CA PHE A 408 10.38 2.40 0.59
C PHE A 408 10.45 2.26 2.11
N HIS A 409 10.62 1.04 2.65
CA HIS A 409 10.81 0.85 4.08
C HIS A 409 12.08 1.57 4.57
N GLY A 410 13.17 1.56 3.80
CA GLY A 410 14.36 2.33 4.10
C GLY A 410 14.12 3.84 4.13
N GLU A 411 13.34 4.36 3.19
CA GLU A 411 12.94 5.77 3.15
C GLU A 411 12.06 6.13 4.33
N TRP A 412 11.06 5.29 4.67
CA TRP A 412 10.19 5.44 5.83
C TRP A 412 10.99 5.61 7.13
N ILE A 413 12.05 4.82 7.28
CA ILE A 413 12.85 4.77 8.51
C ILE A 413 13.96 5.83 8.54
N SER A 414 14.50 6.20 7.39
CA SER A 414 15.59 7.17 7.27
C SER A 414 15.11 8.63 7.25
N ARG A 415 13.80 8.86 7.43
CA ARG A 415 13.22 10.20 7.57
C ARG A 415 13.89 10.95 8.73
N ALA A 416 14.44 12.13 8.43
CA ALA A 416 14.97 13.02 9.45
C ALA A 416 13.84 13.51 10.38
N LEU A 417 12.72 13.88 9.77
CA LEU A 417 11.46 14.32 10.38
C LEU A 417 10.31 13.59 9.71
N ILE A 418 9.17 13.47 10.37
CA ILE A 418 7.90 13.15 9.73
C ILE A 418 7.13 14.46 9.62
N VAL A 419 6.84 14.89 8.39
CA VAL A 419 6.05 16.09 8.11
C VAL A 419 4.75 15.61 7.48
N GLU A 420 3.62 16.08 7.98
CA GLU A 420 2.30 15.67 7.49
C GLU A 420 1.35 16.85 7.45
N VAL A 421 0.74 17.11 6.29
CA VAL A 421 -0.40 18.00 6.15
C VAL A 421 -1.61 17.34 6.78
N VAL A 422 -2.25 18.05 7.71
CA VAL A 422 -3.40 17.50 8.41
C VAL A 422 -4.69 17.98 7.77
N ASN A 423 -5.56 17.03 7.43
CA ASN A 423 -6.86 17.26 6.78
C ASN A 423 -6.71 18.15 5.54
N PRO A 424 -5.98 17.68 4.50
CA PRO A 424 -5.78 18.46 3.30
C PRO A 424 -7.14 18.86 2.70
N PRO A 425 -7.36 20.15 2.37
CA PRO A 425 -8.58 20.57 1.70
C PRO A 425 -8.71 19.91 0.33
N GLU A 426 -9.94 19.64 -0.09
CA GLU A 426 -10.28 19.23 -1.45
C GLU A 426 -10.89 20.38 -2.26
N LEU A 427 -11.52 21.36 -1.58
CA LEU A 427 -12.21 22.48 -2.21
C LEU A 427 -12.12 23.78 -1.38
N ALA A 428 -12.16 24.93 -2.07
CA ALA A 428 -12.32 26.25 -1.47
C ALA A 428 -13.24 27.17 -2.31
N ALA A 429 -13.95 28.10 -1.66
CA ALA A 429 -14.76 29.07 -2.39
C ALA A 429 -13.88 30.12 -3.10
N PRO A 430 -14.34 30.71 -4.22
CA PRO A 430 -13.62 31.77 -4.91
C PRO A 430 -13.30 32.96 -3.98
N GLY A 431 -12.05 33.41 -3.99
CA GLY A 431 -11.56 34.48 -3.12
C GLY A 431 -11.40 34.11 -1.63
N GLN A 432 -11.77 32.89 -1.21
CA GLN A 432 -11.56 32.42 0.15
C GLN A 432 -10.10 31.97 0.36
N SER A 433 -9.43 32.54 1.36
CA SER A 433 -8.12 32.05 1.80
C SER A 433 -8.24 30.72 2.52
N VAL A 434 -7.29 29.81 2.29
CA VAL A 434 -7.28 28.46 2.86
C VAL A 434 -6.12 28.33 3.84
N THR A 435 -6.39 27.82 5.04
CA THR A 435 -5.34 27.53 6.02
C THR A 435 -4.93 26.08 5.90
N ILE A 436 -3.65 25.85 5.68
CA ILE A 436 -3.03 24.53 5.70
C ILE A 436 -2.41 24.32 7.07
N GLU A 437 -2.74 23.19 7.70
CA GLU A 437 -2.10 22.75 8.94
C GLU A 437 -1.10 21.63 8.63
N ALA A 438 0.02 21.60 9.35
CA ALA A 438 0.95 20.48 9.29
C ALA A 438 1.46 20.10 10.68
N SER A 439 1.68 18.81 10.92
CA SER A 439 2.48 18.28 12.04
C SER A 439 3.92 18.06 11.61
N VAL A 440 4.82 18.20 12.58
CA VAL A 440 6.21 17.77 12.45
C VAL A 440 6.52 16.90 13.66
N GLU A 441 6.90 15.66 13.41
CA GLU A 441 7.41 14.73 14.42
C GLU A 441 8.91 14.50 14.19
N GLU A 442 9.69 14.57 15.28
CA GLU A 442 11.11 14.26 15.24
C GLU A 442 11.31 12.75 15.05
N ALA A 443 12.10 12.35 14.05
CA ALA A 443 12.33 10.94 13.74
C ALA A 443 13.82 10.57 13.84
N GLY A 444 14.57 10.75 12.75
CA GLY A 444 16.01 10.53 12.68
C GLY A 444 16.85 11.71 13.15
N ASP A 445 16.24 12.89 13.33
CA ASP A 445 16.90 14.15 13.69
C ASP A 445 15.98 15.05 14.54
N THR A 446 16.54 16.08 15.17
CA THR A 446 15.77 17.06 15.96
C THR A 446 15.24 18.19 15.08
N PHE A 447 14.22 18.90 15.57
CA PHE A 447 13.60 20.01 14.86
C PHE A 447 13.43 21.24 15.76
N SER A 448 14.22 22.27 15.47
CA SER A 448 14.07 23.62 16.02
C SER A 448 13.77 24.67 14.94
N GLY A 449 13.73 24.23 13.67
CA GLY A 449 13.67 25.08 12.49
C GLY A 449 12.29 25.62 12.13
N ASP A 450 12.26 26.45 11.10
CA ASP A 450 11.02 26.95 10.50
C ASP A 450 10.47 25.94 9.49
N ILE A 451 9.15 25.97 9.30
CA ILE A 451 8.43 25.18 8.30
C ILE A 451 7.81 26.12 7.27
N SER A 452 7.85 25.70 6.01
CA SER A 452 7.38 26.49 4.87
C SER A 452 6.33 25.73 4.08
N LEU A 453 5.24 26.41 3.76
CA LEU A 453 4.24 25.98 2.81
C LEU A 453 4.59 26.56 1.43
N TYR A 454 4.52 25.75 0.39
CA TYR A 454 4.74 26.18 -0.99
C TYR A 454 3.47 25.95 -1.77
N TYR A 455 2.96 26.96 -2.49
CA TYR A 455 1.73 26.82 -3.28
C TYR A 455 1.84 27.45 -4.67
N ARG A 456 1.00 27.02 -5.62
CA ARG A 456 0.78 27.69 -6.90
C ARG A 456 -0.66 27.56 -7.37
N PHE A 457 -1.12 28.53 -8.16
CA PHE A 457 -2.39 28.44 -8.87
C PHE A 457 -2.17 27.84 -10.27
N GLY A 458 -2.86 26.74 -10.55
CA GLY A 458 -2.70 25.93 -11.75
C GLY A 458 -1.57 24.91 -11.65
N THR A 459 -1.37 24.16 -12.74
CA THR A 459 -0.45 23.00 -12.78
C THR A 459 0.94 23.32 -13.33
N SER A 460 1.26 24.60 -13.59
CA SER A 460 2.55 25.01 -14.15
C SER A 460 3.03 26.32 -13.54
N GLY A 461 4.34 26.56 -13.62
CA GLY A 461 4.98 27.73 -13.00
C GLY A 461 5.59 27.43 -11.64
N ASN A 462 6.21 28.46 -11.06
CA ASN A 462 6.96 28.35 -9.80
C ASN A 462 6.02 28.38 -8.59
N PHE A 463 6.38 27.62 -7.55
CA PHE A 463 5.72 27.71 -6.25
C PHE A 463 6.09 29.00 -5.52
N THR A 464 5.13 29.54 -4.78
CA THR A 464 5.27 30.68 -3.90
C THR A 464 5.43 30.18 -2.46
N PRO A 465 6.52 30.52 -1.76
CA PRO A 465 6.70 30.14 -0.36
C PRO A 465 5.85 31.00 0.57
N VAL A 466 5.37 30.38 1.65
CA VAL A 466 4.60 30.95 2.76
C VAL A 466 5.18 30.38 4.04
N GLY A 467 5.72 31.23 4.91
CA GLY A 467 6.16 30.78 6.23
C GLY A 467 4.98 30.29 7.07
N MET A 468 5.13 29.16 7.74
CA MET A 468 4.12 28.63 8.65
C MET A 468 4.47 28.99 10.10
N SER A 469 3.45 29.23 10.93
CA SER A 469 3.62 29.59 12.34
C SER A 469 3.05 28.52 13.28
N PRO A 470 3.70 28.25 14.43
CA PRO A 470 3.22 27.26 15.38
C PRO A 470 1.88 27.65 16.02
N ALA A 471 0.94 26.72 16.09
CA ALA A 471 -0.38 26.87 16.71
C ALA A 471 -0.90 25.50 17.20
N ASN A 472 -1.23 25.39 18.50
CA ASN A 472 -1.83 24.19 19.12
C ASN A 472 -1.06 22.88 18.87
N GLY A 473 0.28 22.91 18.90
CA GLY A 473 1.11 21.73 18.65
C GLY A 473 1.26 21.35 17.17
N ARG A 474 0.81 22.21 16.25
CA ARG A 474 0.98 22.09 14.80
C ARG A 474 1.53 23.40 14.22
N TYR A 475 1.67 23.44 12.90
CA TYR A 475 2.06 24.63 12.15
C TYR A 475 0.97 25.03 11.18
N ARG A 476 0.77 26.33 10.98
CA ARG A 476 -0.26 26.89 10.08
C ARG A 476 0.33 27.84 9.07
N GLY A 477 -0.01 27.63 7.80
CA GLY A 477 0.24 28.57 6.69
C GLY A 477 -1.06 28.91 5.99
N THR A 478 -1.16 30.07 5.37
CA THR A 478 -2.38 30.49 4.66
C THR A 478 -2.09 30.75 3.20
N ILE A 479 -2.80 30.03 2.33
CA ILE A 479 -2.84 30.26 0.89
C ILE A 479 -3.90 31.34 0.63
N PRO A 480 -3.57 32.43 -0.10
CA PRO A 480 -4.55 33.45 -0.43
C PRO A 480 -5.66 32.89 -1.32
N GLY A 481 -6.83 33.54 -1.31
CA GLY A 481 -7.94 33.13 -2.16
C GLY A 481 -7.62 33.30 -3.65
N GLY A 482 -8.01 32.30 -4.44
CA GLY A 482 -7.82 32.29 -5.90
C GLY A 482 -9.10 32.55 -6.68
N GLU A 483 -8.94 32.66 -8.00
CA GLU A 483 -10.05 32.73 -8.94
C GLU A 483 -10.75 31.38 -9.05
N CYS A 484 -12.05 31.40 -9.36
CA CYS A 484 -12.80 30.18 -9.59
C CYS A 484 -12.29 29.40 -10.81
N GLY A 485 -12.45 28.08 -10.81
CA GLY A 485 -12.02 27.20 -11.89
C GLY A 485 -10.54 26.89 -11.88
N ARG A 486 -9.83 27.25 -10.81
CA ARG A 486 -8.40 27.00 -10.63
C ARG A 486 -8.20 25.84 -9.66
N THR A 487 -7.28 24.94 -10.00
CA THR A 487 -6.66 24.01 -9.06
C THR A 487 -5.49 24.70 -8.37
N VAL A 488 -5.36 24.53 -7.06
CA VAL A 488 -4.19 24.91 -6.29
C VAL A 488 -3.37 23.66 -6.04
N GLN A 489 -2.06 23.73 -6.29
CA GLN A 489 -1.11 22.70 -5.90
C GLN A 489 -0.23 23.23 -4.78
N TYR A 490 0.04 22.41 -3.77
CA TYR A 490 0.86 22.81 -2.64
C TYR A 490 1.57 21.63 -1.97
N TYR A 491 2.61 21.94 -1.20
CA TYR A 491 3.32 21.01 -0.33
C TYR A 491 3.93 21.77 0.85
N VAL A 492 4.27 21.06 1.90
CA VAL A 492 4.92 21.63 3.09
C VAL A 492 6.33 21.07 3.21
N THR A 493 7.30 21.87 3.65
CA THR A 493 8.68 21.43 3.91
C THR A 493 9.15 21.92 5.27
N ALA A 494 9.75 21.03 6.05
CA ALA A 494 10.46 21.34 7.29
C ALA A 494 11.94 20.91 7.16
N THR A 495 12.85 21.74 7.65
CA THR A 495 14.29 21.43 7.67
C THR A 495 14.69 20.98 9.06
N SER A 496 15.27 19.78 9.19
CA SER A 496 15.81 19.28 10.45
C SER A 496 16.99 20.13 10.96
N ASP A 497 17.36 20.01 12.23
CA ASP A 497 18.52 20.72 12.80
C ASP A 497 19.85 20.30 12.14
N GLY A 498 19.93 19.08 11.61
CA GLY A 498 21.03 18.59 10.79
C GLY A 498 21.02 19.10 9.34
N GLY A 499 20.03 19.92 8.95
CA GLY A 499 19.95 20.56 7.64
C GLY A 499 19.32 19.71 6.54
N VAL A 500 18.51 18.70 6.90
CA VAL A 500 17.80 17.86 5.92
C VAL A 500 16.38 18.39 5.73
N ASP A 501 16.04 18.73 4.49
CA ASP A 501 14.67 19.10 4.12
C ASP A 501 13.80 17.85 4.00
N VAL A 502 12.66 17.86 4.69
CA VAL A 502 11.60 16.85 4.58
C VAL A 502 10.33 17.53 4.15
N SER A 503 9.67 16.98 3.13
CA SER A 503 8.43 17.53 2.61
C SER A 503 7.25 16.58 2.77
N ASP A 504 6.05 17.14 2.71
CA ASP A 504 4.80 16.43 2.50
C ASP A 504 4.05 17.02 1.29
N PRO A 505 3.87 16.23 0.20
CA PRO A 505 4.33 14.86 0.01
C PRO A 505 5.87 14.72 -0.02
N LEU A 506 6.40 13.53 0.28
CA LEU A 506 7.84 13.26 0.40
C LEU A 506 8.64 13.62 -0.87
N ASN A 507 8.03 13.41 -2.03
CA ASN A 507 8.65 13.67 -3.34
C ASN A 507 8.37 15.09 -3.85
N ALA A 508 7.88 16.00 -3.02
CA ALA A 508 7.69 17.38 -3.43
C ALA A 508 9.04 18.01 -3.87
N PRO A 509 9.04 18.82 -4.95
CA PRO A 509 7.88 19.38 -5.65
C PRO A 509 7.34 18.54 -6.82
N ASP A 510 7.87 17.33 -7.05
CA ASP A 510 7.40 16.46 -8.14
C ASP A 510 5.99 15.94 -7.87
N GLU A 511 5.68 15.67 -6.58
CA GLU A 511 4.32 15.41 -6.08
C GLU A 511 3.82 16.55 -5.20
N THR A 512 2.50 16.77 -5.22
CA THR A 512 1.85 17.83 -4.45
C THR A 512 0.46 17.41 -4.00
N HIS A 513 0.04 17.94 -2.86
CA HIS A 513 -1.38 18.03 -2.54
C HIS A 513 -2.08 19.00 -3.49
N SER A 514 -3.39 18.84 -3.67
CA SER A 514 -4.19 19.78 -4.47
C SER A 514 -5.61 19.93 -3.99
N TYR A 515 -6.17 21.12 -4.21
CA TYR A 515 -7.58 21.40 -4.04
C TYR A 515 -8.09 22.30 -5.15
N ASP A 516 -9.39 22.25 -5.43
CA ASP A 516 -10.02 23.07 -6.46
C ASP A 516 -10.73 24.30 -5.88
N ILE A 517 -10.90 25.35 -6.69
CA ILE A 517 -11.60 26.57 -6.30
C ILE A 517 -12.93 26.66 -7.05
N TYR A 518 -14.02 26.35 -6.36
CA TYR A 518 -15.40 26.45 -6.87
C TYR A 518 -16.38 26.86 -5.76
N THR A 519 -17.52 27.37 -6.17
CA THR A 519 -18.70 27.53 -5.31
C THR A 519 -19.50 26.25 -5.36
N GLU A 520 -19.88 25.70 -4.20
CA GLU A 520 -20.78 24.55 -4.16
C GLU A 520 -22.23 24.98 -4.04
N THR A 521 -23.09 24.41 -4.89
CA THR A 521 -24.54 24.45 -4.73
C THR A 521 -25.06 23.03 -4.58
N VAL A 522 -26.06 22.82 -3.71
CA VAL A 522 -26.67 21.49 -3.54
C VAL A 522 -27.68 21.28 -4.66
N ALA A 523 -27.36 20.38 -5.59
CA ALA A 523 -28.23 20.01 -6.71
C ALA A 523 -29.25 18.92 -6.30
N PHE A 524 -28.84 18.02 -5.40
CA PHE A 524 -29.71 16.99 -4.81
C PHE A 524 -29.22 16.64 -3.41
N SER A 525 -30.13 16.31 -2.50
CA SER A 525 -29.80 15.83 -1.17
C SER A 525 -30.89 14.92 -0.64
N ASP A 526 -30.50 13.77 -0.09
CA ASP A 526 -31.39 12.83 0.53
C ASP A 526 -30.73 12.17 1.74
N ASN A 527 -31.30 12.44 2.92
CA ASN A 527 -30.98 11.79 4.18
C ASN A 527 -32.04 10.75 4.57
N PHE A 528 -32.83 10.30 3.60
CA PHE A 528 -33.79 9.19 3.73
C PHE A 528 -34.92 9.34 4.75
N GLN A 529 -35.14 10.55 5.27
CA GLN A 529 -36.31 10.81 6.13
C GLN A 529 -37.62 10.88 5.36
N THR A 530 -37.56 11.08 4.05
CA THR A 530 -38.73 10.99 3.18
C THR A 530 -38.41 10.16 1.94
N ASP A 531 -39.45 9.60 1.32
CA ASP A 531 -39.27 8.84 0.09
C ASP A 531 -39.08 9.79 -1.09
N GLN A 532 -37.86 9.90 -1.61
CA GLN A 532 -37.57 10.68 -2.80
C GLN A 532 -37.57 9.86 -4.10
N GLY A 533 -38.04 8.61 -4.06
CA GLY A 533 -38.21 7.76 -5.25
C GLY A 533 -37.04 6.80 -5.52
N TRP A 534 -36.35 6.37 -4.46
CA TRP A 534 -35.37 5.29 -4.54
C TRP A 534 -36.05 3.95 -4.83
N THR A 535 -35.39 3.10 -5.61
CA THR A 535 -35.94 1.83 -6.07
C THR A 535 -35.06 0.66 -5.64
N VAL A 536 -35.69 -0.40 -5.14
CA VAL A 536 -35.00 -1.64 -4.74
C VAL A 536 -35.23 -2.70 -5.80
N GLN A 537 -34.15 -3.32 -6.28
CA GLN A 537 -34.18 -4.41 -7.25
C GLN A 537 -33.36 -5.58 -6.73
N ASN A 538 -34.00 -6.74 -6.56
CA ASN A 538 -33.35 -7.95 -6.07
C ASN A 538 -33.16 -8.95 -7.22
N VAL A 539 -31.99 -9.56 -7.32
CA VAL A 539 -31.65 -10.60 -8.30
C VAL A 539 -31.14 -11.80 -7.52
N ASP A 540 -31.79 -12.96 -7.67
CA ASP A 540 -31.41 -14.22 -6.99
C ASP A 540 -31.16 -14.09 -5.47
N LEU A 541 -31.86 -13.14 -4.84
CA LEU A 541 -31.79 -12.84 -3.41
C LEU A 541 -32.74 -13.74 -2.62
N ALA A 542 -32.24 -14.40 -1.58
CA ALA A 542 -33.03 -15.20 -0.66
C ALA A 542 -33.57 -14.36 0.51
N ASP A 543 -32.75 -13.49 1.12
CA ASP A 543 -33.15 -12.54 2.16
C ASP A 543 -32.29 -11.26 2.13
N GLY A 544 -32.69 -10.25 2.88
CA GLY A 544 -31.87 -9.05 3.14
C GLY A 544 -32.00 -7.91 2.16
N ALA A 545 -33.13 -7.81 1.47
CA ALA A 545 -33.41 -6.69 0.58
C ALA A 545 -33.27 -5.33 1.30
N TRP A 546 -32.83 -4.31 0.57
CA TRP A 546 -32.77 -2.94 1.06
C TRP A 546 -34.12 -2.44 1.60
N GLN A 547 -34.10 -1.80 2.77
CA GLN A 547 -35.25 -1.24 3.46
C GLN A 547 -34.91 0.15 4.02
N ARG A 548 -35.79 1.11 3.79
CA ARG A 548 -35.69 2.44 4.41
C ARG A 548 -36.31 2.41 5.79
N GLY A 549 -35.59 2.87 6.80
CA GLY A 549 -36.14 3.01 8.15
C GLY A 549 -35.09 3.40 9.17
N VAL A 550 -35.56 3.56 10.42
CA VAL A 550 -34.68 3.71 11.57
C VAL A 550 -33.97 2.38 11.81
N PRO A 551 -32.65 2.36 12.06
CA PRO A 551 -31.94 1.11 12.35
C PRO A 551 -32.58 0.37 13.53
N ALA A 552 -32.95 -0.89 13.29
CA ALA A 552 -33.71 -1.70 14.25
C ALA A 552 -32.87 -2.77 14.96
N GLY A 553 -31.67 -3.06 14.46
CA GLY A 553 -30.76 -4.02 15.07
C GLY A 553 -29.92 -3.40 16.19
N ASP A 554 -29.27 -4.28 16.94
CA ASP A 554 -28.45 -3.93 18.11
C ASP A 554 -26.95 -3.99 17.83
N GLY A 555 -26.57 -4.15 16.55
CA GLY A 555 -25.19 -4.26 16.08
C GLY A 555 -24.53 -5.60 16.36
N SER A 556 -25.26 -6.57 16.94
CA SER A 556 -24.70 -7.90 17.25
C SER A 556 -24.30 -8.69 16.00
N ARG A 557 -24.81 -8.31 14.83
CA ARG A 557 -24.56 -8.95 13.54
C ARG A 557 -23.78 -8.03 12.57
N GLY A 558 -23.24 -6.93 13.10
CA GLY A 558 -22.49 -5.97 12.30
C GLY A 558 -23.34 -4.92 11.60
N ASP A 559 -24.65 -4.90 11.82
CA ASP A 559 -25.55 -3.82 11.42
C ASP A 559 -25.27 -2.51 12.21
N PRO A 560 -25.49 -1.32 11.62
CA PRO A 560 -25.36 -0.09 12.37
C PRO A 560 -26.52 0.08 13.36
N THR A 561 -26.22 0.50 14.59
CA THR A 561 -27.23 0.80 15.62
C THR A 561 -27.86 2.19 15.51
N THR A 562 -27.26 3.07 14.71
CA THR A 562 -27.72 4.43 14.43
C THR A 562 -27.47 4.77 12.97
N ASP A 563 -28.25 5.70 12.42
CA ASP A 563 -27.98 6.29 11.11
C ASP A 563 -26.71 7.16 11.15
N SER A 564 -26.23 7.61 9.98
CA SER A 564 -24.90 8.25 9.89
C SER A 564 -24.90 9.68 10.41
N ASP A 565 -25.98 10.42 10.23
CA ASP A 565 -26.07 11.84 10.57
C ASP A 565 -26.94 12.12 11.80
N GLY A 566 -27.55 11.08 12.37
CA GLY A 566 -28.41 11.15 13.55
C GLY A 566 -29.80 11.74 13.26
N SER A 567 -30.19 11.83 11.99
CA SER A 567 -31.50 12.33 11.58
C SER A 567 -32.63 11.29 11.72
N GLY A 568 -32.29 10.01 11.83
CA GLY A 568 -33.15 8.91 12.29
C GLY A 568 -33.19 7.71 11.35
N SER A 569 -33.59 7.91 10.09
CA SER A 569 -33.74 6.84 9.09
C SER A 569 -32.60 6.82 8.07
N CYS A 570 -32.20 5.63 7.62
CA CYS A 570 -31.32 5.40 6.48
C CYS A 570 -31.85 4.22 5.64
N TYR A 571 -31.14 3.80 4.58
CA TYR A 571 -31.39 2.51 3.93
C TYR A 571 -30.47 1.45 4.53
N LEU A 572 -31.03 0.31 4.93
CA LEU A 572 -30.28 -0.83 5.45
C LEU A 572 -30.73 -2.12 4.76
N THR A 573 -29.82 -3.07 4.60
CA THR A 573 -30.19 -4.47 4.35
C THR A 573 -30.87 -5.04 5.58
N ALA A 574 -31.87 -5.89 5.36
CA ALA A 574 -32.53 -6.66 6.43
C ALA A 574 -32.91 -5.88 7.72
N ASN A 575 -33.44 -4.66 7.65
CA ASN A 575 -33.66 -3.79 8.83
C ASN A 575 -34.63 -4.37 9.91
N ARG A 576 -34.13 -5.28 10.75
CA ARG A 576 -34.86 -5.99 11.82
C ARG A 576 -33.88 -6.40 12.92
N SER A 577 -34.37 -6.63 14.13
CA SER A 577 -33.55 -7.18 15.21
C SER A 577 -33.33 -8.69 15.04
N GLY A 578 -32.13 -9.18 15.36
CA GLY A 578 -31.79 -10.61 15.35
C GLY A 578 -31.09 -11.04 14.06
N ASN A 579 -31.68 -11.99 13.32
CA ASN A 579 -31.10 -12.53 12.09
C ASN A 579 -31.24 -11.55 10.91
N SER A 580 -30.65 -10.36 10.98
CA SER A 580 -30.53 -9.45 9.85
C SER A 580 -29.32 -9.90 9.02
N ASP A 581 -29.53 -10.18 7.73
CA ASP A 581 -28.53 -10.70 6.80
C ASP A 581 -28.95 -10.43 5.36
N VAL A 582 -27.98 -10.26 4.47
CA VAL A 582 -28.15 -10.50 3.03
C VAL A 582 -27.86 -11.98 2.80
N ASP A 583 -28.80 -12.72 2.19
CA ASP A 583 -28.56 -14.11 1.78
C ASP A 583 -28.68 -14.18 0.25
N GLY A 584 -27.61 -14.56 -0.45
CA GLY A 584 -27.57 -14.58 -1.91
C GLY A 584 -27.46 -13.19 -2.54
N GLY A 585 -28.15 -12.98 -3.67
CA GLY A 585 -28.23 -11.67 -4.31
C GLY A 585 -27.51 -11.56 -5.66
N PRO A 586 -27.30 -10.33 -6.15
CA PRO A 586 -27.29 -9.06 -5.41
C PRO A 586 -28.67 -8.41 -5.13
N THR A 587 -28.74 -7.60 -4.06
CA THR A 587 -29.78 -6.59 -3.84
C THR A 587 -29.28 -5.19 -4.21
N HIS A 588 -30.00 -4.48 -5.07
CA HIS A 588 -29.64 -3.17 -5.59
C HIS A 588 -30.56 -2.07 -5.05
N LEU A 589 -29.96 -1.02 -4.46
CA LEU A 589 -30.62 0.25 -4.17
C LEU A 589 -30.24 1.26 -5.26
N ILE A 590 -31.23 1.73 -6.02
CA ILE A 590 -31.03 2.60 -7.20
C ILE A 590 -31.67 3.96 -6.96
N SER A 591 -30.90 5.03 -7.19
CA SER A 591 -31.35 6.41 -6.98
C SER A 591 -32.47 6.83 -7.94
N PRO A 592 -33.21 7.91 -7.62
CA PRO A 592 -33.96 8.69 -8.60
C PRO A 592 -33.10 9.15 -9.78
N THR A 593 -33.73 9.61 -10.86
CA THR A 593 -32.99 10.22 -11.98
C THR A 593 -32.40 11.54 -11.52
N LEU A 594 -31.08 11.70 -11.70
CA LEU A 594 -30.36 12.93 -11.42
C LEU A 594 -30.10 13.65 -12.75
N ASP A 595 -30.62 14.86 -12.90
CA ASP A 595 -30.35 15.70 -14.08
C ASP A 595 -29.09 16.52 -13.83
N LEU A 596 -27.98 16.09 -14.45
CA LEU A 596 -26.67 16.72 -14.35
C LEU A 596 -26.21 17.23 -15.73
N SER A 597 -27.14 17.67 -16.57
CA SER A 597 -26.88 18.01 -17.98
C SER A 597 -26.59 19.49 -18.27
N ASP A 598 -26.60 20.35 -17.26
CA ASP A 598 -26.45 21.80 -17.41
C ASP A 598 -25.00 22.26 -17.70
N GLY A 599 -24.05 21.32 -17.70
CA GLY A 599 -22.64 21.57 -18.00
C GLY A 599 -21.83 22.03 -16.80
N ALA A 600 -22.42 22.09 -15.61
CA ALA A 600 -21.67 22.18 -14.37
C ALA A 600 -20.91 20.87 -14.13
N ASP A 601 -19.90 20.96 -13.28
CA ASP A 601 -19.21 19.79 -12.78
C ASP A 601 -19.85 19.36 -11.45
N TYR A 602 -19.84 18.06 -11.15
CA TYR A 602 -20.62 17.53 -10.04
C TYR A 602 -19.82 16.59 -9.17
N VAL A 603 -19.96 16.75 -7.86
CA VAL A 603 -19.45 15.84 -6.83
C VAL A 603 -20.63 15.16 -6.17
N VAL A 604 -20.57 13.83 -6.09
CA VAL A 604 -21.53 13.02 -5.33
C VAL A 604 -20.84 12.61 -4.04
N SER A 605 -21.52 12.76 -2.91
CA SER A 605 -21.09 12.22 -1.61
C SER A 605 -22.17 11.38 -0.96
N TYR A 606 -21.79 10.42 -0.14
CA TYR A 606 -22.70 9.56 0.62
C TYR A 606 -21.98 8.94 1.82
N ALA A 607 -22.75 8.62 2.86
CA ALA A 607 -22.32 7.79 3.95
C ALA A 607 -22.65 6.33 3.65
N ARG A 608 -21.75 5.43 3.99
CA ARG A 608 -21.97 4.00 3.84
C ARG A 608 -21.44 3.22 5.03
N TRP A 609 -22.05 2.07 5.25
CA TRP A 609 -21.63 1.05 6.20
C TRP A 609 -21.61 -0.28 5.45
N PHE A 610 -20.55 -1.07 5.65
CA PHE A 610 -20.54 -2.45 5.21
C PHE A 610 -19.86 -3.32 6.26
N SER A 611 -20.53 -4.37 6.70
CA SER A 611 -19.97 -5.39 7.58
C SER A 611 -20.19 -6.74 6.93
N ASN A 612 -19.14 -7.53 6.96
CA ASN A 612 -19.10 -8.92 6.57
C ASN A 612 -18.09 -9.61 7.52
N ASP A 613 -18.46 -10.74 8.08
CA ASP A 613 -17.66 -11.49 9.06
C ASP A 613 -16.66 -12.49 8.44
N ASP A 614 -16.67 -12.72 7.12
CA ASP A 614 -15.66 -13.52 6.41
C ASP A 614 -14.55 -12.69 5.72
N ARG A 615 -14.80 -11.39 5.48
CA ARG A 615 -13.85 -10.35 5.05
C ARG A 615 -13.13 -10.52 3.70
N ASP A 616 -13.44 -11.52 2.87
CA ASP A 616 -12.73 -11.70 1.59
C ASP A 616 -13.58 -12.01 0.34
N GLN A 617 -14.86 -12.37 0.46
CA GLN A 617 -15.70 -12.73 -0.71
C GLN A 617 -16.84 -11.74 -0.99
N ASP A 618 -17.57 -11.28 0.02
CA ASP A 618 -18.73 -10.39 -0.18
C ASP A 618 -18.39 -8.91 -0.17
N ARG A 619 -19.08 -8.15 -1.04
CA ARG A 619 -18.74 -6.75 -1.28
C ARG A 619 -19.94 -5.83 -1.48
N LEU A 620 -19.90 -4.68 -0.82
CA LEU A 620 -20.69 -3.52 -1.21
C LEU A 620 -20.07 -2.90 -2.48
N THR A 621 -20.80 -2.93 -3.58
CA THR A 621 -20.40 -2.28 -4.83
C THR A 621 -21.24 -1.05 -5.11
N VAL A 622 -20.58 0.10 -5.30
CA VAL A 622 -21.24 1.35 -5.69
C VAL A 622 -20.93 1.65 -7.15
N ALA A 623 -21.93 2.06 -7.92
CA ALA A 623 -21.81 2.31 -9.34
C ALA A 623 -22.64 3.51 -9.80
N VAL A 624 -22.20 4.13 -10.89
CA VAL A 624 -22.89 5.24 -11.55
C VAL A 624 -23.28 4.87 -12.98
N SER A 625 -24.40 5.40 -13.45
CA SER A 625 -24.87 5.29 -14.83
C SER A 625 -25.18 6.68 -15.36
N ASN A 626 -24.90 6.93 -16.63
CA ASN A 626 -25.31 8.15 -17.34
C ASN A 626 -26.36 7.91 -18.43
N ASN A 627 -26.94 6.70 -18.49
CA ASN A 627 -27.93 6.28 -19.47
C ASN A 627 -29.13 5.60 -18.80
N ASN A 628 -29.56 6.18 -17.68
CA ASN A 628 -30.72 5.75 -16.90
C ASN A 628 -30.65 4.27 -16.44
N GLY A 629 -29.46 3.79 -16.09
CA GLY A 629 -29.25 2.43 -15.57
C GLY A 629 -29.12 1.33 -16.63
N THR A 630 -29.00 1.68 -17.92
CA THR A 630 -28.79 0.69 -18.99
C THR A 630 -27.40 0.06 -18.92
N SER A 631 -26.38 0.86 -18.57
CA SER A 631 -25.03 0.40 -18.24
C SER A 631 -24.51 1.12 -17.01
N TRP A 632 -23.58 0.47 -16.31
CA TRP A 632 -23.05 0.93 -15.02
C TRP A 632 -21.52 0.92 -15.05
N THR A 633 -20.92 1.98 -14.50
CA THR A 633 -19.49 2.08 -14.20
C THR A 633 -19.32 1.93 -12.69
N THR A 634 -18.51 0.98 -12.25
CA THR A 634 -18.19 0.80 -10.83
C THR A 634 -17.33 1.94 -10.32
N LEU A 635 -17.73 2.53 -9.19
CA LEU A 635 -17.03 3.60 -8.49
C LEU A 635 -16.10 3.01 -7.41
N GLU A 636 -16.63 2.04 -6.65
CA GLU A 636 -15.90 1.40 -5.57
C GLU A 636 -16.49 0.02 -5.25
N SER A 637 -15.66 -0.81 -4.63
CA SER A 637 -16.01 -2.14 -4.12
C SER A 637 -15.38 -2.31 -2.74
N VAL A 638 -16.19 -2.54 -1.71
CA VAL A 638 -15.75 -2.57 -0.32
C VAL A 638 -16.00 -3.92 0.32
N ALA A 639 -14.96 -4.43 0.99
CA ALA A 639 -14.95 -5.73 1.67
C ALA A 639 -15.51 -5.65 3.09
N HIS A 640 -15.12 -4.62 3.85
CA HIS A 640 -15.51 -4.45 5.24
C HIS A 640 -15.17 -3.03 5.70
N THR A 641 -16.05 -2.40 6.46
CA THR A 641 -15.76 -1.17 7.23
C THR A 641 -16.09 -1.34 8.71
N GLY A 642 -17.24 -1.94 9.04
CA GLY A 642 -17.75 -2.04 10.42
C GLY A 642 -18.00 -0.68 11.08
N ALA A 643 -18.08 0.38 10.28
CA ALA A 643 -18.28 1.77 10.70
C ALA A 643 -18.87 2.60 9.55
N TRP A 644 -19.49 3.73 9.88
CA TRP A 644 -19.94 4.73 8.91
C TRP A 644 -18.74 5.45 8.29
N VAL A 645 -18.60 5.33 6.97
CA VAL A 645 -17.54 5.98 6.18
C VAL A 645 -18.18 6.93 5.18
N GLN A 646 -17.70 8.17 5.16
CA GLN A 646 -18.06 9.15 4.13
C GLN A 646 -17.22 8.91 2.89
N ALA A 647 -17.87 8.84 1.73
CA ALA A 647 -17.22 8.73 0.43
C ALA A 647 -17.69 9.86 -0.49
N SER A 648 -16.83 10.29 -1.40
CA SER A 648 -17.21 11.22 -2.46
C SER A 648 -16.44 10.96 -3.76
N PHE A 649 -17.03 11.36 -4.88
CA PHE A 649 -16.39 11.27 -6.19
C PHE A 649 -16.91 12.34 -7.15
N ARG A 650 -16.07 12.74 -8.10
CA ARG A 650 -16.45 13.63 -9.20
C ARG A 650 -17.10 12.82 -10.32
N VAL A 651 -18.32 13.17 -10.72
CA VAL A 651 -19.10 12.40 -11.70
C VAL A 651 -18.38 12.28 -13.05
N ALA A 652 -17.78 13.39 -13.50
CA ALA A 652 -17.12 13.49 -14.80
C ALA A 652 -15.91 12.56 -14.96
N ASP A 653 -15.31 12.10 -13.86
CA ASP A 653 -14.16 11.18 -13.88
C ASP A 653 -14.57 9.76 -14.29
N TYR A 654 -15.84 9.39 -14.12
CA TYR A 654 -16.35 8.04 -14.37
C TYR A 654 -17.32 7.98 -15.55
N VAL A 655 -18.16 8.99 -15.71
CA VAL A 655 -19.16 9.07 -16.78
C VAL A 655 -19.35 10.51 -17.24
N THR A 656 -19.67 10.70 -18.52
CA THR A 656 -20.12 12.01 -18.99
C THR A 656 -21.47 12.36 -18.32
N PRO A 657 -21.61 13.49 -17.61
CA PRO A 657 -22.87 13.91 -17.00
C PRO A 657 -23.99 14.06 -18.05
N THR A 658 -25.21 13.62 -17.71
CA THR A 658 -26.40 13.70 -18.56
C THR A 658 -27.65 14.00 -17.73
N ALA A 659 -28.79 14.18 -18.39
CA ALA A 659 -30.08 14.41 -17.73
C ALA A 659 -30.65 13.15 -17.06
N THR A 660 -29.92 12.03 -17.13
CA THR A 660 -30.41 10.71 -16.76
C THR A 660 -29.42 9.92 -15.89
N VAL A 661 -28.64 10.62 -15.07
CA VAL A 661 -27.66 9.98 -14.20
C VAL A 661 -28.37 9.19 -13.09
N ARG A 662 -27.80 8.06 -12.70
CA ARG A 662 -28.28 7.19 -11.61
C ARG A 662 -27.12 6.68 -10.77
N LEU A 663 -27.33 6.51 -9.47
CA LEU A 663 -26.45 5.78 -8.56
C LEU A 663 -27.04 4.41 -8.24
N ARG A 664 -26.19 3.42 -7.99
CA ARG A 664 -26.57 2.08 -7.53
C ARG A 664 -25.64 1.60 -6.43
N PHE A 665 -26.22 1.18 -5.31
CA PHE A 665 -25.53 0.51 -4.21
C PHE A 665 -25.96 -0.95 -4.20
N SER A 666 -25.03 -1.88 -4.23
CA SER A 666 -25.30 -3.31 -4.37
C SER A 666 -24.62 -4.10 -3.26
N ALA A 667 -25.37 -4.87 -2.50
CA ALA A 667 -24.87 -5.84 -1.54
C ALA A 667 -25.18 -7.26 -2.05
N VAL A 668 -24.28 -8.19 -1.78
CA VAL A 668 -24.37 -9.60 -2.17
C VAL A 668 -23.71 -10.42 -1.07
N ASP A 669 -24.26 -11.61 -0.82
CA ASP A 669 -23.73 -12.66 0.04
C ASP A 669 -23.73 -13.97 -0.75
N ASN A 670 -22.62 -14.29 -1.43
CA ASN A 670 -22.52 -15.46 -2.31
C ASN A 670 -21.04 -15.75 -2.65
N PRO A 671 -20.53 -17.00 -2.47
CA PRO A 671 -21.27 -18.28 -2.45
C PRO A 671 -21.53 -18.93 -1.09
N ASN A 672 -21.01 -18.36 -0.01
CA ASN A 672 -21.14 -18.84 1.37
C ASN A 672 -22.30 -18.15 2.10
N ASP A 673 -22.53 -18.55 3.34
CA ASP A 673 -23.59 -18.05 4.25
C ASP A 673 -22.90 -17.17 5.30
N SER A 674 -22.38 -16.02 4.87
CA SER A 674 -21.70 -15.05 5.73
C SER A 674 -22.72 -14.09 6.36
N VAL A 675 -22.37 -13.42 7.45
CA VAL A 675 -23.23 -12.36 7.99
C VAL A 675 -22.88 -11.05 7.29
N THR A 676 -23.68 -10.69 6.28
CA THR A 676 -23.46 -9.51 5.44
C THR A 676 -24.51 -8.44 5.68
N GLU A 677 -24.04 -7.25 6.05
CA GLU A 677 -24.86 -6.07 6.34
C GLU A 677 -24.35 -4.82 5.64
N ALA A 678 -25.25 -4.05 5.05
CA ALA A 678 -24.97 -2.81 4.36
C ALA A 678 -25.96 -1.72 4.75
N ALA A 679 -25.47 -0.48 4.88
CA ALA A 679 -26.32 0.69 5.04
C ALA A 679 -25.82 1.88 4.22
N ILE A 680 -26.73 2.71 3.73
CA ILE A 680 -26.45 3.94 2.97
C ILE A 680 -27.24 5.09 3.57
N ASP A 681 -26.57 6.23 3.73
CA ASP A 681 -27.16 7.46 4.28
C ASP A 681 -26.55 8.73 3.65
N ALA A 682 -27.14 9.90 3.95
CA ALA A 682 -26.62 11.22 3.64
C ALA A 682 -26.14 11.43 2.17
N VAL A 683 -26.91 10.93 1.20
CA VAL A 683 -26.58 11.06 -0.22
C VAL A 683 -26.75 12.52 -0.65
N GLN A 684 -25.72 13.12 -1.23
CA GLN A 684 -25.74 14.48 -1.72
C GLN A 684 -25.06 14.60 -3.09
N VAL A 685 -25.60 15.43 -3.95
CA VAL A 685 -24.98 15.83 -5.21
C VAL A 685 -24.80 17.34 -5.17
N ARG A 686 -23.55 17.79 -5.28
CA ARG A 686 -23.18 19.20 -5.30
C ARG A 686 -22.67 19.57 -6.68
N ALA A 687 -23.16 20.69 -7.22
CA ALA A 687 -22.59 21.29 -8.42
C ALA A 687 -21.41 22.18 -8.00
N LEU A 688 -20.30 22.03 -8.71
CA LEU A 688 -19.13 22.89 -8.65
C LEU A 688 -19.30 23.98 -9.70
N GLU A 689 -19.64 25.18 -9.23
CA GLU A 689 -19.98 26.32 -10.07
C GLU A 689 -19.00 27.47 -9.84
N CYS A 690 -18.81 28.29 -10.87
CA CYS A 690 -18.09 29.56 -10.73
C CYS A 690 -18.98 30.79 -10.62
N ASP A 691 -20.30 30.59 -10.63
CA ASP A 691 -21.24 31.68 -10.80
C ASP A 691 -22.13 31.84 -9.56
N GLY A 692 -21.80 32.85 -8.75
CA GLY A 692 -22.79 33.48 -7.89
C GLY A 692 -23.82 34.23 -8.75
N GLY A 693 -24.82 33.53 -9.28
CA GLY A 693 -26.05 34.12 -9.82
C GLY A 693 -26.43 33.69 -11.23
N GLY A 694 -27.19 32.59 -11.33
CA GLY A 694 -28.15 32.26 -12.40
C GLY A 694 -27.94 32.88 -13.78
N GLY A 695 -27.46 32.08 -14.73
CA GLY A 695 -27.82 32.27 -16.13
C GLY A 695 -26.79 32.00 -17.21
N GLY A 696 -25.65 31.33 -16.95
CA GLY A 696 -24.72 30.86 -17.99
C GLY A 696 -24.21 31.96 -18.92
N ASP A 697 -23.08 32.54 -18.54
CA ASP A 697 -22.44 33.68 -19.19
C ASP A 697 -22.10 33.46 -20.66
N ILE A 698 -22.14 34.56 -21.42
CA ILE A 698 -21.67 34.62 -22.81
C ILE A 698 -20.15 34.75 -22.79
N PRO A 699 -19.36 33.82 -23.36
CA PRO A 699 -17.90 33.92 -23.34
C PRO A 699 -17.39 35.18 -24.06
N CYS A 700 -16.32 35.80 -23.57
CA CYS A 700 -15.72 36.95 -24.26
C CYS A 700 -15.33 36.67 -25.71
N ALA A 701 -14.92 35.43 -26.02
CA ALA A 701 -14.61 35.00 -27.37
C ALA A 701 -15.79 35.18 -28.35
N ASP A 702 -17.03 35.10 -27.85
CA ASP A 702 -18.25 35.26 -28.64
C ASP A 702 -18.73 36.70 -28.75
N VAL A 703 -18.14 37.64 -27.99
CA VAL A 703 -18.48 39.07 -28.06
C VAL A 703 -17.70 39.75 -29.18
N LYS A 704 -18.41 40.10 -30.27
CA LYS A 704 -17.79 40.74 -31.44
C LYS A 704 -17.51 42.23 -31.25
N LYS A 705 -18.46 42.98 -30.65
CA LYS A 705 -18.33 44.43 -30.41
C LYS A 705 -19.45 45.02 -29.55
N LEU A 706 -19.10 46.08 -28.83
CA LEU A 706 -20.03 47.06 -28.26
C LEU A 706 -20.09 48.34 -29.12
N GLY A 707 -21.29 48.85 -29.36
CA GLY A 707 -21.52 50.15 -30.00
C GLY A 707 -22.51 51.00 -29.21
N GLY A 708 -22.35 52.32 -29.28
CA GLY A 708 -23.24 53.31 -28.65
C GLY A 708 -23.41 54.54 -29.55
N ARG A 709 -24.59 55.16 -29.50
CA ARG A 709 -24.86 56.48 -30.13
C ARG A 709 -26.01 57.20 -29.42
N CYS A 710 -25.99 58.53 -29.43
CA CYS A 710 -27.12 59.32 -28.95
C CYS A 710 -27.95 59.86 -30.12
N ARG A 711 -29.26 60.01 -29.90
CA ARG A 711 -30.20 60.67 -30.82
C ARG A 711 -30.38 62.14 -30.44
N SER A 712 -30.92 62.92 -31.38
CA SER A 712 -31.20 64.36 -31.19
C SER A 712 -32.17 64.69 -30.05
N ASN A 713 -32.87 63.70 -29.50
CA ASN A 713 -33.79 63.84 -28.36
C ASN A 713 -33.18 63.32 -27.05
N GLY A 714 -31.85 63.19 -26.95
CA GLY A 714 -31.16 62.71 -25.75
C GLY A 714 -31.27 61.20 -25.50
N GLN A 715 -31.76 60.41 -26.46
CA GLN A 715 -31.87 58.96 -26.29
C GLN A 715 -30.56 58.25 -26.68
N ILE A 716 -29.90 57.60 -25.72
CA ILE A 716 -28.74 56.72 -25.95
C ILE A 716 -29.23 55.35 -26.41
N LYS A 717 -28.68 54.88 -27.53
CA LYS A 717 -28.87 53.51 -28.03
C LYS A 717 -27.55 52.77 -28.00
N ALA A 718 -27.47 51.72 -27.18
CA ALA A 718 -26.34 50.82 -27.10
C ALA A 718 -26.67 49.45 -27.69
N LYS A 719 -25.65 48.75 -28.18
CA LYS A 719 -25.81 47.43 -28.78
C LYS A 719 -24.55 46.59 -28.63
N VAL A 720 -24.72 45.37 -28.13
CA VAL A 720 -23.71 44.31 -28.20
C VAL A 720 -24.00 43.44 -29.43
N VAL A 721 -22.96 43.01 -30.13
CA VAL A 721 -23.04 42.07 -31.24
C VAL A 721 -22.22 40.85 -30.90
N LEU A 722 -22.80 39.66 -31.06
CA LEU A 722 -22.14 38.38 -30.85
C LEU A 722 -21.71 37.74 -32.18
N LEU A 723 -20.81 36.76 -32.13
CA LEU A 723 -20.30 36.06 -33.30
C LEU A 723 -21.35 35.15 -33.95
N ASN A 724 -22.15 34.46 -33.14
CA ASN A 724 -23.13 33.45 -33.54
C ASN A 724 -24.48 33.66 -32.80
N GLU A 725 -25.44 32.76 -33.03
CA GLU A 725 -26.80 32.80 -32.47
C GLU A 725 -26.99 31.85 -31.28
N SER A 726 -25.92 31.21 -30.77
CA SER A 726 -26.03 30.21 -29.67
C SER A 726 -26.44 30.81 -28.33
N HIS A 727 -26.40 32.14 -28.22
CA HIS A 727 -26.71 32.90 -27.01
C HIS A 727 -28.06 33.63 -27.10
N ASP A 728 -28.91 33.26 -28.05
CA ASP A 728 -30.27 33.82 -28.14
C ASP A 728 -31.05 33.55 -26.84
N GLY A 729 -31.71 34.58 -26.31
CA GLY A 729 -32.41 34.51 -25.02
C GLY A 729 -31.55 34.69 -23.77
N LYS A 730 -30.21 34.72 -23.89
CA LYS A 730 -29.30 35.06 -22.79
C LYS A 730 -29.31 36.56 -22.48
N THR A 731 -28.80 36.95 -21.32
CA THR A 731 -28.70 38.36 -20.89
C THR A 731 -27.26 38.86 -20.99
N VAL A 732 -27.09 40.11 -21.38
CA VAL A 732 -25.85 40.87 -21.16
C VAL A 732 -26.17 42.12 -20.35
N VAL A 733 -25.20 42.59 -19.57
CA VAL A 733 -25.35 43.84 -18.81
C VAL A 733 -24.61 44.97 -19.51
N ILE A 734 -25.35 45.97 -19.98
CA ILE A 734 -24.78 47.18 -20.57
C ILE A 734 -24.95 48.31 -19.56
N ALA A 735 -23.86 49.01 -19.19
CA ALA A 735 -23.96 50.17 -18.33
C ALA A 735 -23.81 51.50 -19.09
N ILE A 736 -24.49 52.54 -18.59
CA ILE A 736 -24.31 53.94 -19.01
C ILE A 736 -23.86 54.71 -17.78
N ASP A 737 -22.65 55.27 -17.81
CA ASP A 737 -21.99 55.94 -16.67
C ASP A 737 -22.02 55.09 -15.38
N GLY A 738 -21.79 53.78 -15.52
CA GLY A 738 -21.79 52.83 -14.41
C GLY A 738 -23.19 52.40 -13.94
N THR A 739 -24.28 52.90 -14.54
CA THR A 739 -25.64 52.41 -14.25
C THR A 739 -25.95 51.20 -15.13
N PRO A 740 -26.09 49.98 -14.57
CA PRO A 740 -26.29 48.75 -15.35
C PRO A 740 -27.73 48.60 -15.87
N TYR A 741 -27.86 47.95 -17.02
CA TYR A 741 -29.13 47.56 -17.62
C TYR A 741 -29.02 46.14 -18.18
N ASP A 742 -29.92 45.27 -17.75
CA ASP A 742 -30.05 43.92 -18.30
C ASP A 742 -30.67 43.97 -19.69
N VAL A 743 -30.01 43.32 -20.65
CA VAL A 743 -30.45 43.33 -22.05
C VAL A 743 -30.43 41.92 -22.61
N THR A 744 -31.61 41.40 -22.90
CA THR A 744 -31.74 40.10 -23.56
C THR A 744 -31.19 40.13 -24.98
N VAL A 745 -30.41 39.12 -25.33
CA VAL A 745 -29.92 38.86 -26.67
C VAL A 745 -31.07 38.35 -27.54
N SER A 746 -31.24 38.96 -28.70
CA SER A 746 -32.15 38.50 -29.76
C SER A 746 -31.36 38.23 -31.04
N GLY A 747 -31.31 36.96 -31.44
CA GLY A 747 -30.40 36.39 -32.43
C GLY A 747 -28.94 36.59 -32.00
N ARG A 748 -28.27 37.57 -32.63
CA ARG A 748 -26.85 37.90 -32.36
C ARG A 748 -26.65 39.24 -31.67
N ARG A 749 -27.71 39.82 -31.12
CA ARG A 749 -27.71 41.23 -30.73
C ARG A 749 -28.53 41.47 -29.47
N ALA A 750 -27.91 42.07 -28.47
CA ALA A 750 -28.59 42.74 -27.37
C ALA A 750 -28.65 44.25 -27.68
N LYS A 751 -29.83 44.87 -27.54
CA LYS A 751 -30.04 46.29 -27.89
C LYS A 751 -30.69 47.04 -26.73
N LEU A 752 -29.99 48.05 -26.23
CA LEU A 752 -30.47 48.96 -25.19
C LEU A 752 -30.88 50.31 -25.81
N SER A 753 -31.93 50.91 -25.27
CA SER A 753 -32.40 52.23 -25.67
C SER A 753 -32.95 52.98 -24.46
N VAL A 754 -32.17 53.91 -23.91
CA VAL A 754 -32.49 54.65 -22.68
C VAL A 754 -32.50 56.14 -22.97
N CYS A 755 -33.49 56.85 -22.46
CA CYS A 755 -33.55 58.32 -22.44
C CYS A 755 -33.31 58.79 -20.99
N CYS A 756 -33.03 60.05 -20.70
CA CYS A 756 -33.04 61.26 -21.50
C CYS A 756 -31.78 62.05 -21.11
N PHE A 757 -30.72 61.87 -21.90
CA PHE A 757 -29.35 62.24 -21.57
C PHE A 757 -28.93 63.54 -22.28
N SER A 758 -28.00 64.28 -21.68
CA SER A 758 -27.35 65.46 -22.26
C SER A 758 -25.88 65.50 -21.85
N GLY A 759 -25.00 65.89 -22.78
CA GLY A 759 -23.55 65.89 -22.55
C GLY A 759 -22.87 64.56 -22.90
N ALA A 760 -21.69 64.32 -22.32
CA ALA A 760 -20.85 63.15 -22.63
C ALA A 760 -21.12 62.01 -21.63
N HIS A 761 -21.24 60.80 -22.16
CA HIS A 761 -21.57 59.58 -21.42
C HIS A 761 -20.69 58.41 -21.88
N THR A 762 -20.40 57.49 -20.96
CA THR A 762 -19.64 56.27 -21.24
C THR A 762 -20.58 55.08 -21.23
N VAL A 763 -20.56 54.28 -22.31
CA VAL A 763 -21.26 53.00 -22.40
C VAL A 763 -20.27 51.86 -22.23
N THR A 764 -20.49 50.97 -21.26
CA THR A 764 -19.66 49.79 -20.98
C THR A 764 -20.47 48.50 -21.14
N LEU A 765 -19.77 47.40 -21.38
CA LEU A 765 -20.30 46.05 -21.26
C LEU A 765 -19.79 45.53 -19.91
N GLU A 766 -20.67 45.41 -18.94
CA GLU A 766 -20.35 44.92 -17.60
C GLU A 766 -20.43 43.40 -17.55
N GLU A 767 -21.33 42.78 -18.31
CA GLU A 767 -21.40 41.31 -18.41
C GLU A 767 -21.64 40.87 -19.86
N PRO A 768 -20.73 40.04 -20.43
CA PRO A 768 -19.45 39.64 -19.84
C PRO A 768 -18.44 40.82 -19.78
N ALA A 769 -17.81 41.02 -18.62
CA ALA A 769 -16.89 42.14 -18.37
C ALA A 769 -15.62 42.06 -19.22
N GLY A 770 -15.05 43.20 -19.60
CA GLY A 770 -13.69 43.26 -20.18
C GLY A 770 -13.55 42.73 -21.61
N CYS A 771 -14.60 42.16 -22.22
CA CYS A 771 -14.52 41.60 -23.57
C CYS A 771 -14.33 42.66 -24.67
N VAL A 772 -14.81 43.89 -24.43
CA VAL A 772 -14.76 45.01 -25.37
C VAL A 772 -14.61 46.33 -24.64
N GLY A 773 -13.80 47.24 -25.18
CA GLY A 773 -13.55 48.53 -24.55
C GLY A 773 -14.78 49.47 -24.51
N PRO A 774 -14.81 50.42 -23.56
CA PRO A 774 -15.90 51.38 -23.38
C PRO A 774 -16.16 52.23 -24.63
N ARG A 775 -17.39 52.72 -24.77
CA ARG A 775 -17.83 53.58 -25.87
C ARG A 775 -18.30 54.93 -25.36
N GLN A 776 -17.55 55.97 -25.73
CA GLN A 776 -17.95 57.35 -25.49
C GLN A 776 -19.07 57.76 -26.43
N VAL A 777 -20.11 58.40 -25.87
CA VAL A 777 -21.29 58.88 -26.59
C VAL A 777 -21.61 60.30 -26.11
N THR A 778 -21.85 61.22 -27.03
CA THR A 778 -22.25 62.60 -26.69
C THR A 778 -23.69 62.84 -27.15
N CYS A 779 -24.54 63.31 -26.24
CA CYS A 779 -25.90 63.73 -26.50
C CYS A 779 -25.99 65.24 -26.71
N PRO A 780 -26.76 65.70 -27.71
CA PRO A 780 -26.96 67.12 -28.01
C PRO A 780 -27.76 67.86 -26.95
#